data_AF-A0A2D6A6B2-F1
#
_entry.id   AF-A0A2D6A6B2-F1
#
_cell.length_a   1.000
_cell.length_b   1.000
_cell.length_c   1.000
_cell.angle_alpha   90.00
_cell.angle_beta   90.00
_cell.angle_gamma   90.00
#
_symmetry.space_group_name_H-M   'P 1'
#
loop_
_entity.id
_entity.type
_entity.pdbx_description
1 polymer ?
#
loop_
_entity_poly.entity_id
_entity_poly.type
_entity_poly.pdbx_seq_one_letter_code
_entity_poly.pdbx_strand_id
1 'polypeptide(L)'
;PARQVQWHDLLRLKKAAREGYLQLDFSLSEERAHQVLSQQIPGELGATDPLRGFWDSTMRQAWLDLLKEPCEREVMRELKERSDRTALRTFAQRFGDLLLDTAVGARRTCGVLPAIRKTTRLAVVDENGALVAHTSCQALKEDKKAENQERLRTFLAEHAVEVLALGSGPGCREVEALLLETLQGVEGRPQMITVNEDGTLGLAKRKAGKQDIATQKARLLARRAQNPLNEWIRVDTAELPIGDETTEVHQGLLLKSLEDVREASLHRVGVDLQTANEDLLAVVCGIDRAAAGKIVKARTAGQVTSRQALRDLDILDENAFAQAAPFLIHRGSTNALDRTRIPPLHYTTVEGMAASIGLTVAQLLEQPGQITKIKLDAFHSDTIDADTVQAILAELREPFADPRRPFENVAFNARLKTLEDLEMGMDISGRVTRIADFGAFVDIGVAPGGLLHVSQMSERYVGDPSRIVSVGQVVRVRVLEVDRKAGRLSLTMRRGDIRKVQRTLGDMADGKRRPSAVVVPHGAEETGSEVRLRAAAKPSAGGRGGRGGPGGGRGGPGGGRGGPGGGRGGPGGRGDRSDFRRRDGDGPRGRGPVVVESDDIKEVEKQSRGLKGELKSFAALASMLGGEDDAKKGSGKKDKTPTPAPEPTPAVPPVAPTTSEETPTPADAPPADAPAPDAPPADAPAPDTPPAEPKPFGEDFV
;
A
#
# COMPACT_ATOMS: atom_id res chain seq x y z
N PRO A 1 -20.59 17.65 -5.18
CA PRO A 1 -19.98 19.01 -5.29
C PRO A 1 -18.45 18.91 -5.33
N ALA A 2 -17.76 19.70 -6.17
CA ALA A 2 -16.32 19.61 -6.40
C ALA A 2 -15.47 19.48 -5.13
N ARG A 3 -15.66 20.39 -4.15
CA ARG A 3 -14.90 20.42 -2.88
C ARG A 3 -14.97 19.13 -2.04
N GLN A 4 -15.95 18.27 -2.28
CA GLN A 4 -16.22 17.01 -1.56
C GLN A 4 -15.81 15.74 -2.33
N VAL A 5 -15.45 15.85 -3.62
CA VAL A 5 -15.05 14.69 -4.44
C VAL A 5 -13.79 14.06 -3.84
N GLN A 6 -13.81 12.73 -3.64
CA GLN A 6 -12.63 12.03 -3.15
C GLN A 6 -11.64 11.77 -4.29
N TRP A 7 -10.35 11.68 -3.96
CA TRP A 7 -9.29 11.52 -4.95
C TRP A 7 -9.50 10.30 -5.86
N HIS A 8 -9.94 9.17 -5.28
CA HIS A 8 -10.21 7.94 -6.02
C HIS A 8 -11.44 8.07 -6.93
N ASP A 9 -12.49 8.75 -6.48
CA ASP A 9 -13.67 9.03 -7.32
C ASP A 9 -13.28 9.85 -8.55
N LEU A 10 -12.48 10.92 -8.37
CA LEU A 10 -12.04 11.75 -9.50
C LEU A 10 -11.17 10.96 -10.49
N LEU A 11 -10.23 10.16 -10.00
CA LEU A 11 -9.37 9.35 -10.89
C LEU A 11 -10.18 8.29 -11.64
N ARG A 12 -11.14 7.62 -10.98
CA ARG A 12 -12.05 6.65 -11.61
C ARG A 12 -12.97 7.30 -12.65
N LEU A 13 -13.51 8.48 -12.35
CA LEU A 13 -14.31 9.27 -13.30
C LEU A 13 -13.49 9.72 -14.51
N LYS A 14 -12.26 10.23 -14.31
CA LYS A 14 -11.36 10.61 -15.41
C LYS A 14 -10.91 9.42 -16.26
N LYS A 15 -10.71 8.25 -15.63
CA LYS A 15 -10.42 6.98 -16.34
C LYS A 15 -11.59 6.58 -17.23
N ALA A 16 -12.80 6.50 -16.66
CA ALA A 16 -14.02 6.18 -17.40
C ALA A 16 -14.33 7.18 -18.52
N ALA A 17 -14.00 8.47 -18.33
CA ALA A 17 -14.11 9.49 -19.37
C ALA A 17 -13.11 9.25 -20.53
N ARG A 18 -11.83 8.99 -20.22
CA ARG A 18 -10.79 8.66 -21.21
C ARG A 18 -11.11 7.38 -21.98
N GLU A 19 -11.75 6.42 -21.33
CA GLU A 19 -12.18 5.14 -21.91
C GLU A 19 -13.54 5.22 -22.63
N GLY A 20 -14.18 6.40 -22.67
CA GLY A 20 -15.40 6.65 -23.43
C GLY A 20 -16.71 6.16 -22.79
N TYR A 21 -16.66 5.73 -21.52
CA TYR A 21 -17.84 5.23 -20.79
C TYR A 21 -18.75 6.34 -20.24
N LEU A 22 -18.24 7.56 -20.08
CA LEU A 22 -18.99 8.73 -19.63
C LEU A 22 -18.37 10.04 -20.14
N GLN A 23 -19.13 11.14 -20.05
CA GLN A 23 -18.59 12.50 -20.14
C GLN A 23 -18.46 13.07 -18.72
N LEU A 24 -17.39 13.85 -18.47
CA LEU A 24 -17.08 14.43 -17.16
C LEU A 24 -16.98 15.95 -17.25
N ASP A 25 -18.13 16.61 -17.11
CA ASP A 25 -18.23 18.06 -17.08
C ASP A 25 -18.24 18.57 -15.62
N PHE A 26 -17.65 19.76 -15.41
CA PHE A 26 -17.79 20.53 -14.18
C PHE A 26 -18.34 21.90 -14.55
N SER A 27 -19.35 22.37 -13.80
CA SER A 27 -19.97 23.66 -14.07
C SER A 27 -20.44 24.40 -12.81
N LEU A 28 -20.52 25.72 -12.95
CA LEU A 28 -21.13 26.64 -11.99
C LEU A 28 -22.41 27.23 -12.61
N SER A 29 -23.49 27.37 -11.83
CA SER A 29 -24.73 27.96 -12.35
C SER A 29 -24.56 29.45 -12.63
N GLU A 30 -25.20 29.95 -13.69
CA GLU A 30 -25.06 31.33 -14.14
C GLU A 30 -25.56 32.34 -13.10
N GLU A 31 -26.59 32.00 -12.32
CA GLU A 31 -27.08 32.85 -11.23
C GLU A 31 -26.02 32.98 -10.14
N ARG A 32 -25.30 31.90 -9.83
CA ARG A 32 -24.24 31.94 -8.82
C ARG A 32 -22.98 32.64 -9.33
N ALA A 33 -22.61 32.44 -10.60
CA ALA A 33 -21.53 33.19 -11.24
C ALA A 33 -21.85 34.70 -11.26
N HIS A 34 -23.06 35.07 -11.70
CA HIS A 34 -23.55 36.45 -11.67
C HIS A 34 -23.61 37.03 -10.25
N GLN A 35 -23.99 36.23 -9.25
CA GLN A 35 -24.01 36.69 -7.85
C GLN A 35 -22.60 37.01 -7.32
N VAL A 36 -21.55 36.30 -7.78
CA VAL A 36 -20.16 36.60 -7.42
C VAL A 36 -19.63 37.78 -8.23
N LEU A 37 -19.87 37.83 -9.55
CA LEU A 37 -19.42 38.94 -10.39
C LEU A 37 -20.06 40.28 -10.01
N SER A 38 -21.35 40.28 -9.65
CA SER A 38 -22.06 41.50 -9.22
C SER A 38 -21.61 42.07 -7.87
N GLN A 39 -20.79 41.34 -7.10
CA GLN A 39 -20.08 41.89 -5.93
C GLN A 39 -18.88 42.79 -6.33
N GLN A 40 -18.44 42.73 -7.60
CA GLN A 40 -17.38 43.58 -8.14
C GLN A 40 -17.93 44.85 -8.83
N ILE A 41 -19.25 45.06 -8.79
CA ILE A 41 -19.86 46.32 -9.26
C ILE A 41 -19.48 47.45 -8.28
N PRO A 42 -18.93 48.59 -8.75
CA PRO A 42 -18.67 49.75 -7.90
C PRO A 42 -19.91 50.18 -7.13
N GLY A 43 -19.77 50.41 -5.82
CA GLY A 43 -20.91 50.65 -4.90
C GLY A 43 -21.76 51.89 -5.21
N GLU A 44 -21.30 52.76 -6.12
CA GLU A 44 -22.01 53.92 -6.65
C GLU A 44 -23.15 53.53 -7.62
N LEU A 45 -23.05 52.37 -8.28
CA LEU A 45 -24.07 51.84 -9.20
C LEU A 45 -25.24 51.20 -8.44
N GLY A 46 -26.09 52.06 -7.87
CA GLY A 46 -27.30 51.69 -7.15
C GLY A 46 -28.30 50.89 -7.98
N ALA A 47 -29.21 50.18 -7.31
CA ALA A 47 -30.20 49.30 -7.96
C ALA A 47 -31.21 50.03 -8.89
N THR A 48 -31.26 51.36 -8.84
CA THR A 48 -32.10 52.22 -9.69
C THR A 48 -31.33 52.91 -10.82
N ASP A 49 -30.04 52.63 -10.99
CA ASP A 49 -29.22 53.24 -12.03
C ASP A 49 -29.61 52.71 -13.43
N PRO A 50 -29.86 53.57 -14.45
CA PRO A 50 -30.18 53.14 -15.80
C PRO A 50 -29.12 52.22 -16.45
N LEU A 51 -27.84 52.36 -16.09
CA LEU A 51 -26.74 51.54 -16.59
C LEU A 51 -26.70 50.16 -15.92
N ARG A 52 -27.45 49.91 -14.85
CA ARG A 52 -27.39 48.66 -14.09
C ARG A 52 -27.73 47.43 -14.94
N GLY A 53 -28.76 47.52 -15.78
CA GLY A 53 -29.16 46.44 -16.68
C GLY A 53 -28.14 46.15 -17.80
N PHE A 54 -27.36 47.17 -18.19
CA PHE A 54 -26.23 46.99 -19.11
C PHE A 54 -25.05 46.28 -18.42
N TRP A 55 -24.72 46.66 -17.18
CA TRP A 55 -23.68 45.98 -16.41
C TRP A 55 -24.03 44.52 -16.08
N ASP A 56 -25.23 44.24 -15.57
CA ASP A 56 -25.67 42.87 -15.26
C ASP A 56 -25.68 41.97 -16.52
N SER A 57 -26.05 42.51 -17.70
CA SER A 57 -25.99 41.74 -18.96
C SER A 57 -24.57 41.54 -19.48
N THR A 58 -23.71 42.57 -19.40
CA THR A 58 -22.28 42.49 -19.74
C THR A 58 -21.55 41.49 -18.86
N MET A 59 -21.87 41.40 -17.56
CA MET A 59 -21.29 40.41 -16.65
C MET A 59 -21.71 38.96 -16.98
N ARG A 60 -22.95 38.75 -17.43
CA ARG A 60 -23.40 37.43 -17.93
C ARG A 60 -22.66 37.02 -19.19
N GLN A 61 -22.51 37.94 -20.13
CA GLN A 61 -21.78 37.67 -21.37
C GLN A 61 -20.29 37.43 -21.09
N ALA A 62 -19.63 38.25 -20.26
CA ALA A 62 -18.24 38.04 -19.86
C ALA A 62 -18.03 36.70 -19.11
N TRP A 63 -19.01 36.24 -18.33
CA TRP A 63 -18.97 34.89 -17.77
C TRP A 63 -18.97 33.83 -18.87
N LEU A 64 -19.96 33.84 -19.77
CA LEU A 64 -20.14 32.82 -20.80
C LEU A 64 -19.02 32.81 -21.84
N ASP A 65 -18.65 33.98 -22.37
CA ASP A 65 -17.77 34.12 -23.53
C ASP A 65 -16.27 34.04 -23.15
N LEU A 66 -15.91 34.40 -21.90
CA LEU A 66 -14.50 34.59 -21.50
C LEU A 66 -14.09 33.83 -20.24
N LEU A 67 -14.89 33.86 -19.16
CA LEU A 67 -14.44 33.38 -17.84
C LEU A 67 -14.79 31.91 -17.56
N LYS A 68 -15.89 31.40 -18.09
CA LYS A 68 -16.44 30.09 -17.75
C LYS A 68 -15.46 28.96 -18.02
N GLU A 69 -15.05 28.75 -19.28
CA GLU A 69 -14.16 27.61 -19.59
C GLU A 69 -12.79 27.70 -18.89
N PRO A 70 -12.10 28.86 -18.81
CA PRO A 70 -10.86 28.95 -18.03
C PRO A 70 -11.06 28.59 -16.56
N CYS A 71 -12.14 29.06 -15.91
CA CYS A 71 -12.45 28.69 -14.52
C CYS A 71 -12.78 27.20 -14.37
N GLU A 72 -13.56 26.62 -15.28
CA GLU A 72 -13.92 25.20 -15.24
C GLU A 72 -12.69 24.30 -15.49
N ARG A 73 -11.79 24.68 -16.42
CA ARG A 73 -10.49 24.03 -16.64
C ARG A 73 -9.57 24.14 -15.42
N GLU A 74 -9.47 25.32 -14.81
CA GLU A 74 -8.58 25.58 -13.68
C GLU A 74 -9.01 24.82 -12.42
N VAL A 75 -10.32 24.81 -12.10
CA VAL A 75 -10.84 24.00 -10.99
C VAL A 75 -10.61 22.50 -11.27
N MET A 76 -10.78 22.04 -12.51
CA MET A 76 -10.48 20.64 -12.87
C MET A 76 -8.98 20.30 -12.85
N ARG A 77 -8.09 21.29 -12.98
CA ARG A 77 -6.64 21.16 -12.77
C ARG A 77 -6.33 21.05 -11.28
N GLU A 78 -6.78 22.00 -10.46
CA GLU A 78 -6.57 21.99 -9.01
C GLU A 78 -7.10 20.69 -8.36
N LEU A 79 -8.31 20.26 -8.75
CA LEU A 79 -8.89 18.99 -8.29
C LEU A 79 -8.01 17.78 -8.66
N LYS A 80 -7.38 17.77 -9.85
CA LYS A 80 -6.48 16.70 -10.28
C LYS A 80 -5.16 16.74 -9.51
N GLU A 81 -4.55 17.90 -9.35
CA GLU A 81 -3.30 18.08 -8.59
C GLU A 81 -3.49 17.69 -7.11
N ARG A 82 -4.58 18.14 -6.48
CA ARG A 82 -4.99 17.73 -5.13
C ARG A 82 -5.20 16.21 -5.03
N SER A 83 -5.84 15.61 -6.05
CA SER A 83 -6.09 14.17 -6.07
C SER A 83 -4.82 13.36 -6.23
N ASP A 84 -3.93 13.74 -7.14
CA ASP A 84 -2.63 13.08 -7.37
C ASP A 84 -1.74 13.17 -6.13
N ARG A 85 -1.61 14.35 -5.52
CA ARG A 85 -0.87 14.51 -4.24
C ARG A 85 -1.42 13.59 -3.14
N THR A 86 -2.73 13.35 -3.10
CA THR A 86 -3.35 12.44 -2.12
C THR A 86 -3.11 10.97 -2.48
N ALA A 87 -3.28 10.61 -3.75
CA ALA A 87 -3.09 9.26 -4.28
C ALA A 87 -1.64 8.79 -4.15
N LEU A 88 -0.68 9.61 -4.61
CA LEU A 88 0.76 9.35 -4.51
C LEU A 88 1.18 9.07 -3.07
N ARG A 89 0.76 9.90 -2.10
CA ARG A 89 1.02 9.67 -0.68
C ARG A 89 0.42 8.35 -0.17
N THR A 90 -0.78 7.97 -0.63
CA THR A 90 -1.42 6.70 -0.27
C THR A 90 -0.70 5.50 -0.88
N PHE A 91 -0.22 5.60 -2.13
CA PHE A 91 0.56 4.55 -2.79
C PHE A 91 1.95 4.38 -2.16
N ALA A 92 2.62 5.50 -1.86
CA ALA A 92 3.89 5.56 -1.14
C ALA A 92 3.78 4.89 0.25
N GLN A 93 2.75 5.24 1.03
CA GLN A 93 2.49 4.61 2.32
C GLN A 93 2.29 3.10 2.18
N ARG A 94 1.38 2.66 1.29
CA ARG A 94 1.11 1.23 1.05
C ARG A 94 2.37 0.47 0.63
N PHE A 95 3.27 1.08 -0.13
CA PHE A 95 4.52 0.43 -0.51
C PHE A 95 5.49 0.32 0.65
N GLY A 96 5.60 1.36 1.49
CA GLY A 96 6.34 1.31 2.75
C GLY A 96 5.82 0.20 3.68
N ASP A 97 4.49 0.07 3.80
CA ASP A 97 3.84 -0.98 4.59
C ASP A 97 4.20 -2.40 4.07
N LEU A 98 4.32 -2.59 2.74
CA LEU A 98 4.78 -3.86 2.14
C LEU A 98 6.27 -4.14 2.36
N LEU A 99 7.12 -3.11 2.25
CA LEU A 99 8.58 -3.22 2.43
C LEU A 99 8.95 -3.49 3.90
N LEU A 100 8.18 -2.93 4.83
CA LEU A 100 8.40 -3.00 6.28
C LEU A 100 7.51 -4.03 7.01
N ASP A 101 6.89 -4.94 6.26
CA ASP A 101 6.12 -6.07 6.83
C ASP A 101 7.00 -7.02 7.65
N THR A 102 6.36 -7.82 8.50
CA THR A 102 6.95 -8.71 9.51
C THR A 102 7.88 -9.74 8.87
N ALA A 103 9.18 -9.65 9.16
CA ALA A 103 10.17 -10.59 8.63
C ALA A 103 10.29 -11.84 9.53
N VAL A 104 10.12 -13.03 8.94
CA VAL A 104 10.34 -14.32 9.61
C VAL A 104 11.79 -14.51 10.06
N GLY A 105 12.73 -13.91 9.33
CA GLY A 105 14.17 -14.03 9.54
C GLY A 105 14.76 -15.32 8.97
N ALA A 106 15.96 -15.66 9.44
CA ALA A 106 16.75 -16.80 8.99
C ALA A 106 16.20 -18.13 9.55
N ARG A 107 15.11 -18.64 8.94
CA ARG A 107 14.40 -19.85 9.35
C ARG A 107 13.95 -20.69 8.15
N ARG A 108 13.84 -22.01 8.33
CA ARG A 108 13.45 -22.95 7.28
C ARG A 108 12.00 -22.75 6.88
N THR A 109 11.80 -22.21 5.68
CA THR A 109 10.49 -21.72 5.22
C THR A 109 10.04 -22.48 3.99
N CYS A 110 8.83 -23.04 4.01
CA CYS A 110 8.20 -23.65 2.86
C CYS A 110 7.16 -22.70 2.26
N GLY A 111 7.43 -22.20 1.06
CA GLY A 111 6.46 -21.42 0.31
C GLY A 111 5.44 -22.33 -0.36
N VAL A 112 4.15 -22.07 -0.14
CA VAL A 112 3.04 -22.84 -0.68
C VAL A 112 2.28 -21.96 -1.67
N LEU A 113 2.40 -22.26 -2.95
CA LEU A 113 1.60 -21.65 -4.01
C LEU A 113 0.28 -22.41 -4.16
N PRO A 114 -0.87 -21.85 -3.72
CA PRO A 114 -2.16 -22.51 -3.80
C PRO A 114 -2.63 -22.68 -5.25
N ALA A 115 -3.52 -23.66 -5.48
CA ALA A 115 -4.25 -23.78 -6.73
C ALA A 115 -5.54 -24.60 -6.56
N ILE A 116 -6.65 -24.11 -7.11
CA ILE A 116 -7.95 -24.81 -7.09
C ILE A 116 -7.97 -26.03 -8.03
N ARG A 117 -7.61 -25.82 -9.32
CA ARG A 117 -7.70 -26.86 -10.38
C ARG A 117 -6.35 -27.39 -10.88
N LYS A 118 -5.24 -26.91 -10.32
CA LYS A 118 -3.86 -27.32 -10.68
C LYS A 118 -3.17 -27.92 -9.46
N THR A 119 -1.98 -28.47 -9.61
CA THR A 119 -1.17 -28.86 -8.45
C THR A 119 -0.73 -27.62 -7.66
N THR A 120 -1.02 -27.63 -6.37
CA THR A 120 -0.41 -26.74 -5.38
C THR A 120 1.10 -27.04 -5.37
N ARG A 121 1.95 -26.01 -5.38
CA ARG A 121 3.41 -26.17 -5.39
C ARG A 121 4.02 -25.76 -4.06
N LEU A 122 4.96 -26.57 -3.60
CA LEU A 122 5.69 -26.35 -2.36
C LEU A 122 7.17 -26.24 -2.68
N ALA A 123 7.84 -25.25 -2.09
CA ALA A 123 9.29 -25.05 -2.22
C ALA A 123 9.88 -24.66 -0.86
N VAL A 124 10.75 -25.51 -0.33
CA VAL A 124 11.48 -25.27 0.92
C VAL A 124 12.75 -24.50 0.61
N VAL A 125 12.96 -23.40 1.33
CA VAL A 125 14.24 -22.69 1.36
C VAL A 125 14.94 -22.86 2.71
N ASP A 126 16.26 -22.85 2.65
CA ASP A 126 17.13 -22.77 3.82
C ASP A 126 17.03 -21.39 4.48
N GLU A 127 17.74 -21.23 5.59
CA GLU A 127 17.85 -20.01 6.40
C GLU A 127 18.36 -18.79 5.59
N ASN A 128 18.95 -19.00 4.41
CA ASN A 128 19.52 -17.98 3.52
C ASN A 128 18.67 -17.72 2.26
N GLY A 129 17.54 -18.42 2.09
CA GLY A 129 16.69 -18.31 0.90
C GLY A 129 17.20 -19.06 -0.34
N ALA A 130 18.15 -19.99 -0.18
CA ALA A 130 18.54 -20.99 -1.17
C ALA A 130 17.50 -22.12 -1.24
N LEU A 131 17.27 -22.69 -2.43
CA LEU A 131 16.26 -23.74 -2.60
C LEU A 131 16.82 -25.09 -2.14
N VAL A 132 16.22 -25.69 -1.11
CA VAL A 132 16.59 -27.03 -0.59
C VAL A 132 15.83 -28.11 -1.33
N ALA A 133 14.50 -28.00 -1.35
CA ALA A 133 13.61 -29.03 -1.87
C ALA A 133 12.34 -28.42 -2.48
N HIS A 134 11.65 -29.17 -3.34
CA HIS A 134 10.35 -28.77 -3.88
C HIS A 134 9.50 -29.98 -4.26
N THR A 135 8.17 -29.81 -4.21
CA THR A 135 7.21 -30.86 -4.57
C THR A 135 5.92 -30.26 -5.14
N SER A 136 5.03 -31.13 -5.61
CA SER A 136 3.71 -30.75 -6.12
C SER A 136 2.64 -31.71 -5.61
N CYS A 137 1.52 -31.16 -5.15
CA CYS A 137 0.42 -31.90 -4.53
C CYS A 137 -0.92 -31.51 -5.17
N GLN A 138 -1.81 -32.47 -5.39
CA GLN A 138 -3.22 -32.19 -5.73
C GLN A 138 -4.02 -31.97 -4.45
N ALA A 139 -3.61 -30.97 -3.66
CA ALA A 139 -4.04 -30.73 -2.29
C ALA A 139 -5.56 -30.88 -2.07
N LEU A 140 -6.36 -30.25 -2.95
CA LEU A 140 -7.82 -30.19 -2.83
C LEU A 140 -8.55 -31.35 -3.53
N LYS A 141 -7.85 -32.42 -3.94
CA LYS A 141 -8.48 -33.59 -4.56
C LYS A 141 -8.99 -34.57 -3.49
N GLU A 142 -10.31 -34.63 -3.34
CA GLU A 142 -11.02 -35.42 -2.33
C GLU A 142 -10.62 -36.91 -2.31
N ASP A 143 -10.63 -37.60 -3.47
CA ASP A 143 -10.27 -39.03 -3.59
C ASP A 143 -8.90 -39.40 -2.99
N LYS A 144 -7.99 -38.42 -2.85
CA LYS A 144 -6.61 -38.59 -2.38
C LYS A 144 -6.30 -37.75 -1.14
N LYS A 145 -7.30 -37.21 -0.43
CA LYS A 145 -7.09 -36.26 0.68
C LYS A 145 -6.11 -36.80 1.73
N ALA A 146 -6.32 -38.00 2.25
CA ALA A 146 -5.46 -38.61 3.28
C ALA A 146 -4.02 -38.89 2.78
N GLU A 147 -3.87 -39.41 1.56
CA GLU A 147 -2.57 -39.64 0.91
C GLU A 147 -1.79 -38.32 0.71
N ASN A 148 -2.49 -37.26 0.31
CA ASN A 148 -1.92 -35.92 0.18
C ASN A 148 -1.52 -35.34 1.54
N GLN A 149 -2.38 -35.45 2.56
CA GLN A 149 -2.10 -34.96 3.92
C GLN A 149 -0.87 -35.65 4.52
N GLU A 150 -0.77 -36.97 4.40
CA GLU A 150 0.38 -37.69 4.95
C GLU A 150 1.67 -37.37 4.19
N ARG A 151 1.63 -37.34 2.85
CA ARG A 151 2.77 -36.92 2.03
C ARG A 151 3.22 -35.48 2.33
N LEU A 152 2.30 -34.58 2.67
CA LEU A 152 2.63 -33.23 3.14
C LEU A 152 3.32 -33.26 4.51
N ARG A 153 2.85 -34.07 5.47
CA ARG A 153 3.55 -34.24 6.77
C ARG A 153 4.97 -34.76 6.58
N THR A 154 5.16 -35.82 5.78
CA THR A 154 6.49 -36.40 5.52
C THR A 154 7.43 -35.34 4.95
N PHE A 155 7.01 -34.62 3.90
CA PHE A 155 7.83 -33.60 3.24
C PHE A 155 8.19 -32.40 4.13
N LEU A 156 7.28 -31.99 5.03
CA LEU A 156 7.55 -30.89 5.96
C LEU A 156 8.48 -31.31 7.11
N ALA A 157 8.36 -32.56 7.59
CA ALA A 157 9.25 -33.12 8.61
C ALA A 157 10.66 -33.42 8.06
N GLU A 158 10.76 -34.05 6.89
CA GLU A 158 12.02 -34.42 6.21
C GLU A 158 12.96 -33.22 6.03
N HIS A 159 12.41 -32.04 5.80
CA HIS A 159 13.17 -30.81 5.54
C HIS A 159 13.23 -29.84 6.72
N ALA A 160 12.74 -30.27 7.91
CA ALA A 160 12.70 -29.50 9.15
C ALA A 160 12.09 -28.10 8.95
N VAL A 161 10.91 -28.02 8.34
CA VAL A 161 10.24 -26.74 8.05
C VAL A 161 9.68 -26.13 9.33
N GLU A 162 10.03 -24.87 9.59
CA GLU A 162 9.54 -24.08 10.73
C GLU A 162 8.33 -23.19 10.37
N VAL A 163 8.23 -22.76 9.11
CA VAL A 163 7.23 -21.78 8.67
C VAL A 163 6.62 -22.16 7.32
N LEU A 164 5.29 -22.06 7.22
CA LEU A 164 4.55 -22.14 5.94
C LEU A 164 4.19 -20.74 5.46
N ALA A 165 4.70 -20.36 4.30
CA ALA A 165 4.40 -19.11 3.61
C ALA A 165 3.36 -19.36 2.51
N LEU A 166 2.08 -19.28 2.86
CA LEU A 166 0.96 -19.57 1.97
C LEU A 166 0.63 -18.36 1.07
N GLY A 167 0.63 -18.56 -0.24
CA GLY A 167 0.27 -17.51 -1.20
C GLY A 167 -1.18 -17.02 -1.05
N SER A 168 -1.39 -15.72 -1.23
CA SER A 168 -2.72 -15.08 -1.13
C SER A 168 -3.67 -15.36 -2.31
N GLY A 169 -3.22 -16.08 -3.34
CA GLY A 169 -3.91 -16.23 -4.62
C GLY A 169 -5.08 -17.22 -4.66
N PRO A 170 -5.59 -17.53 -5.87
CA PRO A 170 -6.79 -18.36 -6.04
C PRO A 170 -6.65 -19.78 -5.48
N GLY A 171 -7.48 -20.10 -4.48
CA GLY A 171 -7.43 -21.36 -3.73
C GLY A 171 -6.74 -21.25 -2.36
N CYS A 172 -6.32 -20.04 -1.94
CA CYS A 172 -5.64 -19.84 -0.67
C CYS A 172 -6.47 -20.30 0.54
N ARG A 173 -7.78 -20.06 0.58
CA ARG A 173 -8.65 -20.39 1.74
C ARG A 173 -8.85 -21.89 1.89
N GLU A 174 -8.98 -22.57 0.77
CA GLU A 174 -9.18 -24.01 0.68
C GLU A 174 -7.89 -24.75 1.06
N VAL A 175 -6.73 -24.24 0.63
CA VAL A 175 -5.41 -24.75 1.05
C VAL A 175 -5.08 -24.36 2.49
N GLU A 176 -5.46 -23.17 2.97
CA GLU A 176 -5.34 -22.73 4.38
C GLU A 176 -6.05 -23.72 5.32
N ALA A 177 -7.31 -24.06 5.01
CA ALA A 177 -8.08 -25.04 5.78
C ALA A 177 -7.45 -26.45 5.77
N LEU A 178 -7.01 -26.93 4.59
CA LEU A 178 -6.35 -28.24 4.48
C LEU A 178 -5.02 -28.29 5.25
N LEU A 179 -4.22 -27.22 5.21
CA LEU A 179 -2.95 -27.17 5.93
C LEU A 179 -3.17 -27.16 7.46
N LEU A 180 -4.14 -26.39 7.95
CA LEU A 180 -4.50 -26.40 9.38
C LEU A 180 -4.97 -27.79 9.84
N GLU A 181 -5.78 -28.48 9.04
CA GLU A 181 -6.22 -29.86 9.31
C GLU A 181 -5.05 -30.86 9.25
N THR A 182 -4.14 -30.70 8.29
CA THR A 182 -2.94 -31.56 8.14
C THR A 182 -2.02 -31.45 9.36
N LEU A 183 -1.85 -30.23 9.88
CA LEU A 183 -0.98 -29.87 11.02
C LEU A 183 -1.70 -29.94 12.38
N GLN A 184 -2.94 -30.41 12.41
CA GLN A 184 -3.72 -30.55 13.65
C GLN A 184 -3.13 -31.67 14.52
N GLY A 185 -2.83 -31.37 15.79
CA GLY A 185 -2.25 -32.33 16.74
C GLY A 185 -0.78 -32.71 16.52
N VAL A 186 -0.11 -32.14 15.52
CA VAL A 186 1.33 -32.37 15.25
C VAL A 186 2.18 -31.51 16.21
N GLU A 187 3.04 -32.15 17.01
CA GLU A 187 4.01 -31.45 17.86
C GLU A 187 5.14 -30.86 17.02
N GLY A 188 5.63 -29.67 17.40
CA GLY A 188 6.65 -28.95 16.62
C GLY A 188 6.19 -28.47 15.23
N ARG A 189 4.88 -28.46 14.94
CA ARG A 189 4.34 -28.11 13.62
C ARG A 189 4.83 -26.74 13.11
N PRO A 190 5.10 -26.60 11.79
CA PRO A 190 5.43 -25.29 11.21
C PRO A 190 4.31 -24.28 11.42
N GLN A 191 4.69 -23.04 11.69
CA GLN A 191 3.75 -21.95 11.90
C GLN A 191 3.33 -21.37 10.52
N MET A 192 2.03 -21.20 10.27
CA MET A 192 1.55 -20.69 8.99
C MET A 192 1.35 -19.16 8.99
N ILE A 193 1.67 -18.51 7.87
CA ILE A 193 1.33 -17.13 7.54
C ILE A 193 0.87 -17.02 6.08
N THR A 194 -0.06 -16.10 5.79
CA THR A 194 -0.35 -15.71 4.41
C THR A 194 0.68 -14.71 3.93
N VAL A 195 1.13 -14.86 2.68
CA VAL A 195 2.06 -13.95 1.99
C VAL A 195 1.40 -13.51 0.69
N ASN A 196 1.43 -12.20 0.41
CA ASN A 196 0.92 -11.66 -0.84
C ASN A 196 1.66 -12.26 -2.05
N GLU A 197 0.92 -12.61 -3.11
CA GLU A 197 1.45 -13.26 -4.33
C GLU A 197 1.89 -12.32 -5.47
N ASP A 198 1.61 -11.03 -5.39
CA ASP A 198 1.77 -10.08 -6.49
C ASP A 198 3.24 -9.74 -6.74
N GLY A 199 3.61 -9.34 -7.97
CA GLY A 199 5.01 -9.17 -8.38
C GLY A 199 5.85 -10.45 -8.51
N THR A 200 5.38 -11.59 -8.02
CA THR A 200 6.15 -12.84 -8.10
C THR A 200 6.19 -13.44 -9.52
N LEU A 201 5.29 -13.06 -10.42
CA LEU A 201 5.24 -13.59 -11.78
C LEU A 201 6.33 -13.00 -12.68
N GLY A 202 6.52 -11.66 -12.68
CA GLY A 202 7.64 -11.04 -13.38
C GLY A 202 8.99 -11.54 -12.86
N LEU A 203 9.13 -11.62 -11.54
CA LEU A 203 10.34 -12.14 -10.88
C LEU A 203 10.63 -13.61 -11.24
N ALA A 204 9.62 -14.49 -11.21
CA ALA A 204 9.78 -15.90 -11.57
C ALA A 204 10.20 -16.07 -13.04
N LYS A 205 9.68 -15.23 -13.96
CA LYS A 205 10.12 -15.22 -15.37
C LYS A 205 11.58 -14.77 -15.52
N ARG A 206 12.00 -13.69 -14.84
CA ARG A 206 13.39 -13.17 -14.91
C ARG A 206 14.45 -14.18 -14.45
N LYS A 207 14.09 -15.15 -13.61
CA LYS A 207 14.99 -16.21 -13.10
C LYS A 207 14.58 -17.64 -13.53
N ALA A 208 13.74 -17.76 -14.57
CA ALA A 208 13.33 -19.05 -15.15
C ALA A 208 14.44 -19.70 -15.98
N GLY A 209 15.35 -20.42 -15.32
CA GLY A 209 16.20 -21.41 -15.96
C GLY A 209 15.43 -22.70 -16.30
N LYS A 210 16.05 -23.87 -16.15
CA LYS A 210 15.37 -25.18 -16.35
C LYS A 210 14.26 -25.51 -15.32
N GLN A 211 13.85 -24.56 -14.47
CA GLN A 211 12.86 -24.78 -13.41
C GLN A 211 11.48 -24.24 -13.80
N ASP A 212 10.44 -24.94 -13.38
CA ASP A 212 9.05 -24.53 -13.54
C ASP A 212 8.76 -23.19 -12.82
N ILE A 213 8.12 -22.26 -13.54
CA ILE A 213 7.67 -20.95 -13.06
C ILE A 213 6.81 -21.08 -11.79
N ALA A 214 5.99 -22.13 -11.67
CA ALA A 214 5.17 -22.36 -10.48
C ALA A 214 6.02 -22.74 -9.24
N THR A 215 7.12 -23.46 -9.42
CA THR A 215 8.10 -23.74 -8.35
C THR A 215 8.91 -22.48 -8.00
N GLN A 216 9.26 -21.67 -8.99
CA GLN A 216 9.90 -20.35 -8.76
C GLN A 216 8.99 -19.40 -7.97
N LYS A 217 7.68 -19.30 -8.30
CA LYS A 217 6.71 -18.54 -7.49
C LYS A 217 6.66 -19.03 -6.03
N ALA A 218 6.59 -20.34 -5.81
CA ALA A 218 6.59 -20.92 -4.45
C ALA A 218 7.87 -20.54 -3.68
N ARG A 219 9.05 -20.62 -4.32
CA ARG A 219 10.32 -20.17 -3.72
C ARG A 219 10.32 -18.67 -3.36
N LEU A 220 9.74 -17.83 -4.22
CA LEU A 220 9.64 -16.39 -3.97
C LEU A 220 8.73 -16.07 -2.78
N LEU A 221 7.62 -16.80 -2.60
CA LEU A 221 6.77 -16.69 -1.41
C LEU A 221 7.54 -17.03 -0.12
N ALA A 222 8.34 -18.09 -0.14
CA ALA A 222 9.17 -18.49 0.99
C ALA A 222 10.20 -17.41 1.36
N ARG A 223 10.90 -16.85 0.36
CA ARG A 223 11.87 -15.76 0.56
C ARG A 223 11.21 -14.45 1.01
N ARG A 224 10.01 -14.14 0.50
CA ARG A 224 9.24 -12.95 0.89
C ARG A 224 8.77 -13.04 2.34
N ALA A 225 8.44 -14.23 2.85
CA ALA A 225 8.22 -14.44 4.28
C ALA A 225 9.50 -14.21 5.11
N GLN A 226 10.64 -14.77 4.69
CA GLN A 226 11.93 -14.60 5.39
C GLN A 226 12.32 -13.13 5.53
N ASN A 227 12.22 -12.35 4.44
CA ASN A 227 12.47 -10.91 4.45
C ASN A 227 11.67 -10.19 3.34
N PRO A 228 10.52 -9.55 3.68
CA PRO A 228 9.66 -8.88 2.70
C PRO A 228 10.39 -7.84 1.85
N LEU A 229 11.17 -6.97 2.50
CA LEU A 229 12.01 -5.93 1.89
C LEU A 229 12.83 -6.48 0.71
N ASN A 230 13.54 -7.59 0.94
CA ASN A 230 14.49 -8.18 0.00
C ASN A 230 13.83 -8.77 -1.26
N GLU A 231 12.53 -9.07 -1.24
CA GLU A 231 11.79 -9.51 -2.43
C GLU A 231 10.94 -8.39 -3.03
N TRP A 232 10.35 -7.50 -2.22
CA TRP A 232 9.55 -6.37 -2.70
C TRP A 232 10.36 -5.31 -3.44
N ILE A 233 11.58 -5.00 -2.99
CA ILE A 233 12.46 -4.02 -3.63
C ILE A 233 12.88 -4.41 -5.07
N ARG A 234 12.64 -5.67 -5.46
CA ARG A 234 12.95 -6.27 -6.76
C ARG A 234 11.71 -6.43 -7.66
N VAL A 235 10.51 -6.21 -7.13
CA VAL A 235 9.27 -6.21 -7.92
C VAL A 235 9.25 -4.97 -8.83
N ASP A 236 8.70 -5.15 -10.02
CA ASP A 236 8.50 -4.06 -10.97
C ASP A 236 7.42 -3.10 -10.47
N THR A 237 7.58 -1.78 -10.65
CA THR A 237 6.60 -0.79 -10.14
C THR A 237 5.20 -1.00 -10.74
N ALA A 238 5.10 -1.59 -11.93
CA ALA A 238 3.83 -1.95 -12.57
C ALA A 238 3.20 -3.27 -12.03
N GLU A 239 3.92 -4.08 -11.25
CA GLU A 239 3.39 -5.30 -10.60
C GLU A 239 3.16 -5.12 -9.07
N LEU A 240 3.24 -3.90 -8.54
CA LEU A 240 3.03 -3.59 -7.11
C LEU A 240 1.54 -3.47 -6.75
N PRO A 241 1.03 -4.17 -5.71
CA PRO A 241 -0.38 -4.15 -5.31
C PRO A 241 -0.75 -2.92 -4.45
N ILE A 242 -0.46 -1.72 -4.95
CA ILE A 242 -0.61 -0.46 -4.20
C ILE A 242 -1.87 0.36 -4.57
N GLY A 243 -2.52 0.08 -5.71
CA GLY A 243 -3.84 0.62 -6.05
C GLY A 243 -4.18 0.59 -7.55
N ASP A 244 -5.47 0.45 -7.87
CA ASP A 244 -5.97 0.35 -9.25
C ASP A 244 -5.90 1.69 -10.01
N GLU A 245 -5.86 2.82 -9.27
CA GLU A 245 -5.78 4.18 -9.81
C GLU A 245 -4.33 4.62 -10.11
N THR A 246 -3.34 3.74 -9.96
CA THR A 246 -1.93 4.01 -10.26
C THR A 246 -1.68 4.43 -11.71
N THR A 247 -2.51 3.97 -12.66
CA THR A 247 -2.44 4.40 -14.08
C THR A 247 -2.95 5.82 -14.32
N GLU A 248 -3.60 6.45 -13.34
CA GLU A 248 -4.32 7.72 -13.50
C GLU A 248 -3.59 8.93 -12.91
N VAL A 249 -2.54 8.70 -12.11
CA VAL A 249 -1.67 9.75 -11.53
C VAL A 249 -0.51 10.11 -12.46
N HIS A 250 0.16 11.23 -12.19
CA HIS A 250 1.37 11.63 -12.91
C HIS A 250 2.53 10.60 -12.74
N GLN A 251 2.81 9.81 -13.77
CA GLN A 251 3.69 8.64 -13.71
C GLN A 251 5.13 8.96 -13.26
N GLY A 252 5.71 10.08 -13.69
CA GLY A 252 7.06 10.49 -13.25
C GLY A 252 7.15 10.84 -11.76
N LEU A 253 6.04 11.28 -11.15
CA LEU A 253 5.97 11.53 -9.70
C LEU A 253 5.67 10.25 -8.93
N LEU A 254 4.94 9.31 -9.53
CA LEU A 254 4.74 7.97 -8.99
C LEU A 254 6.06 7.20 -8.90
N LEU A 255 6.83 7.14 -9.99
CA LEU A 255 8.13 6.45 -10.01
C LEU A 255 9.06 7.01 -8.94
N LYS A 256 9.30 8.33 -8.94
CA LYS A 256 10.13 8.97 -7.91
C LYS A 256 9.62 8.67 -6.50
N SER A 257 8.33 8.86 -6.24
CA SER A 257 7.76 8.63 -4.90
C SER A 257 7.82 7.17 -4.43
N LEU A 258 7.99 6.21 -5.33
CA LEU A 258 8.22 4.79 -4.99
C LEU A 258 9.71 4.48 -4.85
N GLU A 259 10.59 5.20 -5.54
CA GLU A 259 12.04 5.14 -5.37
C GLU A 259 12.47 5.75 -4.03
N ASP A 260 12.00 6.97 -3.72
CA ASP A 260 12.17 7.65 -2.42
C ASP A 260 11.77 6.71 -1.25
N VAL A 261 10.66 5.96 -1.40
CA VAL A 261 10.17 5.00 -0.40
C VAL A 261 11.01 3.72 -0.31
N ARG A 262 11.54 3.21 -1.43
CA ARG A 262 12.44 2.04 -1.43
C ARG A 262 13.74 2.38 -0.72
N GLU A 263 14.32 3.52 -1.05
CA GLU A 263 15.54 4.02 -0.44
C GLU A 263 15.34 4.24 1.06
N ALA A 264 14.34 5.05 1.47
CA ALA A 264 14.08 5.31 2.88
C ALA A 264 13.75 4.04 3.69
N SER A 265 12.99 3.09 3.13
CA SER A 265 12.69 1.81 3.81
C SER A 265 13.93 0.93 3.93
N LEU A 266 14.75 0.88 2.88
CA LEU A 266 16.00 0.13 2.86
C LEU A 266 17.03 0.70 3.83
N HIS A 267 17.13 2.03 3.94
CA HIS A 267 18.00 2.71 4.90
C HIS A 267 17.54 2.47 6.34
N ARG A 268 16.23 2.60 6.61
CA ARG A 268 15.67 2.43 7.96
C ARG A 268 15.81 1.00 8.49
N VAL A 269 15.73 -0.01 7.62
CA VAL A 269 16.06 -1.41 8.00
C VAL A 269 17.56 -1.65 7.96
N GLY A 270 18.22 -1.27 6.86
CA GLY A 270 19.63 -1.41 6.53
C GLY A 270 20.03 -2.76 5.91
N VAL A 271 21.27 -2.83 5.40
CA VAL A 271 21.70 -3.83 4.41
C VAL A 271 22.95 -4.58 4.89
N ASP A 272 22.83 -5.89 5.14
CA ASP A 272 23.97 -6.70 5.55
C ASP A 272 24.89 -7.03 4.35
N LEU A 273 26.12 -6.51 4.37
CA LEU A 273 27.12 -6.66 3.31
C LEU A 273 27.42 -8.12 2.98
N GLN A 274 27.33 -9.04 3.94
CA GLN A 274 27.67 -10.45 3.71
C GLN A 274 26.54 -11.23 3.03
N THR A 275 25.29 -10.77 3.13
CA THR A 275 24.12 -11.50 2.57
C THR A 275 23.41 -10.77 1.42
N ALA A 276 23.59 -9.46 1.29
CA ALA A 276 22.90 -8.66 0.28
C ALA A 276 23.23 -9.10 -1.16
N ASN A 277 22.28 -8.89 -2.07
CA ASN A 277 22.52 -9.05 -3.51
C ASN A 277 22.69 -7.70 -4.19
N GLU A 278 23.13 -7.74 -5.45
CA GLU A 278 23.34 -6.55 -6.30
C GLU A 278 22.08 -5.67 -6.38
N ASP A 279 20.88 -6.28 -6.49
CA ASP A 279 19.59 -5.55 -6.52
C ASP A 279 19.32 -4.73 -5.24
N LEU A 280 19.83 -5.16 -4.08
CA LEU A 280 19.68 -4.46 -2.79
C LEU A 280 20.75 -3.38 -2.60
N LEU A 281 22.00 -3.73 -2.91
CA LEU A 281 23.14 -2.82 -2.76
C LEU A 281 22.97 -1.59 -3.66
N ALA A 282 22.49 -1.76 -4.90
CA ALA A 282 22.24 -0.68 -5.86
C ALA A 282 20.99 0.20 -5.55
N VAL A 283 20.48 0.17 -4.31
CA VAL A 283 19.45 1.09 -3.78
C VAL A 283 19.93 1.75 -2.47
N VAL A 284 21.17 1.49 -2.04
CA VAL A 284 21.84 2.28 -0.99
C VAL A 284 22.42 3.54 -1.63
N CYS A 285 22.26 4.71 -0.99
CA CYS A 285 22.83 5.96 -1.49
C CYS A 285 24.36 5.85 -1.65
N GLY A 286 24.90 6.43 -2.72
CA GLY A 286 26.31 6.29 -3.08
C GLY A 286 26.70 4.97 -3.76
N ILE A 287 25.83 3.94 -3.81
CA ILE A 287 26.15 2.66 -4.46
C ILE A 287 25.39 2.52 -5.78
N ASP A 288 26.10 2.64 -6.91
CA ASP A 288 25.55 2.30 -8.22
C ASP A 288 25.60 0.78 -8.50
N ARG A 289 25.11 0.33 -9.67
CA ARG A 289 25.16 -1.10 -10.03
C ARG A 289 26.59 -1.63 -10.27
N ALA A 290 27.51 -0.80 -10.74
CA ALA A 290 28.90 -1.22 -10.96
C ALA A 290 29.61 -1.46 -9.62
N ALA A 291 29.44 -0.56 -8.66
CA ALA A 291 29.87 -0.69 -7.27
C ALA A 291 29.20 -1.89 -6.59
N ALA A 292 27.87 -2.04 -6.69
CA ALA A 292 27.17 -3.23 -6.16
C ALA A 292 27.75 -4.55 -6.71
N GLY A 293 28.04 -4.61 -8.02
CA GLY A 293 28.70 -5.74 -8.66
C GLY A 293 30.17 -5.95 -8.22
N LYS A 294 30.92 -4.87 -7.95
CA LYS A 294 32.26 -4.93 -7.32
C LYS A 294 32.17 -5.52 -5.90
N ILE A 295 31.26 -5.03 -5.05
CA ILE A 295 31.06 -5.48 -3.66
C ILE A 295 30.79 -6.98 -3.61
N VAL A 296 29.86 -7.48 -4.42
CA VAL A 296 29.50 -8.91 -4.46
C VAL A 296 30.70 -9.78 -4.87
N LYS A 297 31.54 -9.32 -5.81
CA LYS A 297 32.77 -10.03 -6.22
C LYS A 297 33.81 -10.03 -5.10
N ALA A 298 34.14 -8.87 -4.55
CA ALA A 298 35.13 -8.73 -3.47
C ALA A 298 34.75 -9.53 -2.21
N ARG A 299 33.46 -9.55 -1.86
CA ARG A 299 32.92 -10.43 -0.81
C ARG A 299 33.16 -11.91 -1.13
N THR A 300 32.87 -12.34 -2.36
CA THR A 300 33.01 -13.75 -2.77
C THR A 300 34.48 -14.21 -2.72
N ALA A 301 35.43 -13.27 -2.85
CA ALA A 301 36.86 -13.49 -2.64
C ALA A 301 37.33 -13.31 -1.18
N GLY A 302 36.43 -13.06 -0.23
CA GLY A 302 36.73 -12.86 1.20
C GLY A 302 37.39 -11.51 1.55
N GLN A 303 37.43 -10.55 0.63
CA GLN A 303 38.19 -9.30 0.78
C GLN A 303 37.45 -8.23 1.61
N VAL A 304 36.12 -8.32 1.68
CA VAL A 304 35.30 -7.40 2.49
C VAL A 304 35.27 -7.92 3.93
N THR A 305 36.13 -7.35 4.79
CA THR A 305 36.25 -7.67 6.23
C THR A 305 35.69 -6.57 7.15
N SER A 306 35.47 -5.38 6.59
CA SER A 306 34.94 -4.19 7.24
C SER A 306 34.23 -3.30 6.22
N ARG A 307 33.56 -2.24 6.69
CA ARG A 307 33.11 -1.12 5.85
C ARG A 307 34.28 -0.45 5.16
N GLN A 308 35.36 -0.18 5.91
CA GLN A 308 36.53 0.54 5.43
C GLN A 308 37.17 -0.14 4.20
N ALA A 309 37.14 -1.47 4.13
CA ALA A 309 37.58 -2.24 2.97
C ALA A 309 36.89 -1.85 1.64
N LEU A 310 35.69 -1.24 1.66
CA LEU A 310 35.02 -0.74 0.45
C LEU A 310 35.71 0.51 -0.14
N ARG A 311 36.33 1.33 0.71
CA ARG A 311 37.18 2.45 0.30
C ARG A 311 38.59 1.95 -0.06
N ASP A 312 39.16 1.08 0.77
CA ASP A 312 40.53 0.58 0.59
C ASP A 312 40.72 -0.26 -0.70
N LEU A 313 39.64 -0.88 -1.21
CA LEU A 313 39.61 -1.65 -2.45
C LEU A 313 39.19 -0.84 -3.70
N ASP A 314 39.08 0.49 -3.60
CA ASP A 314 38.57 1.37 -4.67
C ASP A 314 37.21 0.90 -5.22
N ILE A 315 36.30 0.52 -4.32
CA ILE A 315 34.94 0.10 -4.69
C ILE A 315 33.97 1.29 -4.62
N LEU A 316 34.13 2.14 -3.61
CA LEU A 316 33.42 3.41 -3.41
C LEU A 316 34.44 4.54 -3.19
N ASP A 317 34.19 5.71 -3.79
CA ASP A 317 34.93 6.93 -3.46
C ASP A 317 34.58 7.45 -2.05
N GLU A 318 35.28 8.49 -1.57
CA GLU A 318 35.11 9.03 -0.22
C GLU A 318 33.68 9.57 0.07
N ASN A 319 33.03 10.21 -0.90
CA ASN A 319 31.66 10.71 -0.75
C ASN A 319 30.64 9.56 -0.87
N ALA A 320 30.81 8.67 -1.85
CA ALA A 320 29.99 7.47 -1.99
C ALA A 320 30.06 6.58 -0.73
N PHE A 321 31.25 6.43 -0.14
CA PHE A 321 31.45 5.70 1.10
C PHE A 321 30.82 6.41 2.31
N ALA A 322 30.99 7.73 2.45
CA ALA A 322 30.38 8.51 3.53
C ALA A 322 28.84 8.43 3.52
N GLN A 323 28.24 8.45 2.32
CA GLN A 323 26.79 8.27 2.14
C GLN A 323 26.35 6.82 2.45
N ALA A 324 27.06 5.82 1.93
CA ALA A 324 26.63 4.42 2.03
C ALA A 324 26.85 3.79 3.42
N ALA A 325 27.98 4.09 4.07
CA ALA A 325 28.45 3.37 5.25
C ALA A 325 27.45 3.23 6.42
N PRO A 326 26.65 4.25 6.80
CA PRO A 326 25.67 4.14 7.89
C PRO A 326 24.61 3.04 7.68
N PHE A 327 24.32 2.71 6.42
CA PHE A 327 23.26 1.77 6.05
C PHE A 327 23.77 0.34 5.81
N LEU A 328 25.09 0.12 5.83
CA LEU A 328 25.74 -1.15 5.52
C LEU A 328 26.18 -1.89 6.79
N ILE A 329 25.52 -3.01 7.15
CA ILE A 329 25.92 -3.85 8.29
C ILE A 329 27.05 -4.79 7.89
N HIS A 330 28.03 -5.00 8.75
CA HIS A 330 28.94 -6.13 8.67
C HIS A 330 29.03 -6.87 10.01
N ARG A 331 28.06 -7.75 10.29
CA ARG A 331 27.95 -8.49 11.57
C ARG A 331 29.23 -9.23 11.98
N GLY A 332 29.92 -9.85 11.02
CA GLY A 332 31.19 -10.56 11.24
C GLY A 332 32.47 -9.70 11.10
N SER A 333 32.42 -8.39 11.30
CA SER A 333 33.59 -7.52 11.04
C SER A 333 34.66 -7.60 12.12
N THR A 334 35.89 -7.23 11.74
CA THR A 334 36.98 -6.88 12.64
C THR A 334 36.69 -5.61 13.46
N ASN A 335 35.90 -4.67 12.94
CA ASN A 335 35.46 -3.49 13.68
C ASN A 335 34.07 -3.72 14.28
N ALA A 336 33.94 -3.57 15.60
CA ALA A 336 32.66 -3.76 16.29
C ALA A 336 31.59 -2.72 15.90
N LEU A 337 31.99 -1.51 15.47
CA LEU A 337 31.07 -0.44 15.06
C LEU A 337 30.44 -0.65 13.68
N ASP A 338 31.01 -1.53 12.85
CA ASP A 338 30.38 -1.93 11.58
C ASP A 338 29.09 -2.76 11.78
N ARG A 339 28.75 -3.06 13.05
CA ARG A 339 27.48 -3.62 13.50
C ARG A 339 26.42 -2.55 13.85
N THR A 340 26.75 -1.26 13.76
CA THR A 340 25.93 -0.13 14.21
C THR A 340 25.68 0.86 13.06
N ARG A 341 24.61 1.67 13.10
CA ARG A 341 24.34 2.74 12.12
C ARG A 341 25.31 3.93 12.20
N ILE A 342 26.24 3.91 13.15
CA ILE A 342 27.20 5.00 13.38
C ILE A 342 28.10 5.16 12.15
N PRO A 343 28.21 6.36 11.55
CA PRO A 343 29.13 6.61 10.46
C PRO A 343 30.60 6.47 10.90
N PRO A 344 31.51 5.97 10.04
CA PRO A 344 32.95 5.88 10.33
C PRO A 344 33.59 7.18 10.82
N LEU A 345 33.06 8.34 10.41
CA LEU A 345 33.46 9.67 10.87
C LEU A 345 33.44 9.84 12.40
N HIS A 346 32.55 9.14 13.11
CA HIS A 346 32.38 9.26 14.56
C HIS A 346 33.01 8.10 15.35
N TYR A 347 33.75 7.19 14.70
CA TYR A 347 34.35 6.03 15.39
C TYR A 347 35.32 6.46 16.50
N THR A 348 36.16 7.48 16.25
CA THR A 348 37.06 8.06 17.25
C THR A 348 36.33 8.70 18.43
N THR A 349 35.15 9.30 18.20
CA THR A 349 34.27 9.82 19.25
C THR A 349 33.79 8.68 20.16
N VAL A 350 33.38 7.55 19.57
CA VAL A 350 32.89 6.38 20.32
C VAL A 350 34.02 5.65 21.06
N GLU A 351 35.22 5.60 20.49
CA GLU A 351 36.43 5.13 21.17
C GLU A 351 36.74 5.98 22.41
N GLY A 352 36.64 7.31 22.29
CA GLY A 352 36.73 8.24 23.43
C GLY A 352 35.63 8.01 24.49
N MET A 353 34.38 7.80 24.05
CA MET A 353 33.27 7.45 24.95
C MET A 353 33.55 6.16 25.74
N ALA A 354 33.99 5.09 25.06
CA ALA A 354 34.31 3.81 25.71
C ALA A 354 35.49 3.95 26.69
N ALA A 355 36.55 4.67 26.29
CA ALA A 355 37.71 4.95 27.12
C ALA A 355 37.33 5.74 28.40
N SER A 356 36.39 6.69 28.31
CA SER A 356 35.95 7.51 29.46
C SER A 356 35.32 6.72 30.62
N ILE A 357 34.86 5.49 30.34
CA ILE A 357 34.29 4.55 31.32
C ILE A 357 35.16 3.29 31.52
N GLY A 358 36.36 3.27 30.96
CA GLY A 358 37.34 2.18 31.11
C GLY A 358 37.02 0.89 30.33
N LEU A 359 36.25 0.98 29.24
CA LEU A 359 35.86 -0.15 28.40
C LEU A 359 36.45 -0.05 26.98
N THR A 360 36.56 -1.18 26.30
CA THR A 360 36.70 -1.19 24.83
C THR A 360 35.34 -1.01 24.16
N VAL A 361 35.33 -0.59 22.89
CA VAL A 361 34.10 -0.42 22.11
C VAL A 361 33.30 -1.73 21.99
N ALA A 362 33.97 -2.88 21.88
CA ALA A 362 33.32 -4.19 21.89
C ALA A 362 32.62 -4.48 23.23
N GLN A 363 33.30 -4.22 24.36
CA GLN A 363 32.73 -4.39 25.69
C GLN A 363 31.57 -3.43 25.98
N LEU A 364 31.58 -2.23 25.37
CA LEU A 364 30.49 -1.27 25.49
C LEU A 364 29.21 -1.76 24.80
N LEU A 365 29.34 -2.32 23.60
CA LEU A 365 28.24 -2.93 22.84
C LEU A 365 27.68 -4.19 23.51
N GLU A 366 28.53 -4.94 24.23
CA GLU A 366 28.11 -6.09 25.06
C GLU A 366 27.44 -5.68 26.39
N GLN A 367 27.64 -4.44 26.85
CA GLN A 367 27.15 -3.95 28.15
C GLN A 367 26.37 -2.62 28.02
N PRO A 368 25.22 -2.59 27.31
CA PRO A 368 24.49 -1.35 27.03
C PRO A 368 24.03 -0.57 28.28
N GLY A 369 23.90 -1.24 29.44
CA GLY A 369 23.65 -0.56 30.72
C GLY A 369 24.75 0.43 31.13
N GLN A 370 26.00 0.21 30.73
CA GLN A 370 27.14 1.09 31.05
C GLN A 370 27.07 2.43 30.30
N ILE A 371 26.36 2.49 29.16
CA ILE A 371 26.17 3.69 28.34
C ILE A 371 25.51 4.82 29.16
N THR A 372 24.73 4.48 30.19
CA THR A 372 24.11 5.45 31.11
C THR A 372 25.11 6.27 31.93
N LYS A 373 26.40 5.86 31.99
CA LYS A 373 27.48 6.58 32.67
C LYS A 373 28.15 7.65 31.79
N ILE A 374 27.94 7.60 30.47
CA ILE A 374 28.53 8.54 29.52
C ILE A 374 27.74 9.86 29.60
N LYS A 375 28.42 10.97 29.86
CA LYS A 375 27.82 12.31 29.92
C LYS A 375 27.79 12.93 28.53
N LEU A 376 26.60 13.32 28.05
CA LEU A 376 26.43 14.01 26.75
C LEU A 376 27.30 15.27 26.65
N ASP A 377 27.35 16.05 27.73
CA ASP A 377 28.07 17.33 27.81
C ASP A 377 29.58 17.23 27.54
N ALA A 378 30.17 16.03 27.62
CA ALA A 378 31.60 15.80 27.42
C ALA A 378 31.98 15.44 25.97
N PHE A 379 31.01 15.26 25.07
CA PHE A 379 31.23 14.72 23.71
C PHE A 379 30.57 15.53 22.58
N HIS A 380 29.90 16.65 22.88
CA HIS A 380 29.49 17.61 21.85
C HIS A 380 30.61 18.62 21.57
N SER A 381 30.60 19.20 20.37
CA SER A 381 31.57 20.19 19.90
C SER A 381 30.96 21.04 18.78
N ASP A 382 31.69 22.05 18.29
CA ASP A 382 31.31 22.81 17.08
C ASP A 382 31.20 21.93 15.82
N THR A 383 31.65 20.67 15.89
CA THR A 383 31.64 19.69 14.79
C THR A 383 30.71 18.50 15.01
N ILE A 384 30.17 18.31 16.23
CA ILE A 384 29.23 17.23 16.58
C ILE A 384 28.21 17.80 17.57
N ASP A 385 26.97 17.99 17.12
CA ASP A 385 25.90 18.52 17.95
C ASP A 385 25.37 17.50 18.98
N ALA A 386 24.64 18.01 19.97
CA ALA A 386 24.08 17.19 21.05
C ALA A 386 23.10 16.12 20.53
N ASP A 387 22.39 16.39 19.44
CA ASP A 387 21.46 15.45 18.81
C ASP A 387 22.21 14.29 18.14
N THR A 388 23.35 14.53 17.49
CA THR A 388 24.24 13.47 16.96
C THR A 388 24.83 12.63 18.10
N VAL A 389 25.28 13.26 19.20
CA VAL A 389 25.74 12.53 20.40
C VAL A 389 24.60 11.67 20.98
N GLN A 390 23.38 12.20 21.05
CA GLN A 390 22.21 11.45 21.52
C GLN A 390 21.85 10.28 20.58
N ALA A 391 21.94 10.47 19.27
CA ALA A 391 21.70 9.42 18.27
C ALA A 391 22.75 8.30 18.37
N ILE A 392 24.04 8.65 18.51
CA ILE A 392 25.13 7.69 18.79
C ILE A 392 24.83 6.91 20.08
N LEU A 393 24.47 7.58 21.18
CA LEU A 393 24.16 6.91 22.44
C LEU A 393 22.87 6.08 22.41
N ALA A 394 21.94 6.35 21.50
CA ALA A 394 20.77 5.50 21.27
C ALA A 394 21.15 4.25 20.46
N GLU A 395 21.88 4.42 19.37
CA GLU A 395 22.36 3.35 18.49
C GLU A 395 23.34 2.39 19.21
N LEU A 396 24.16 2.88 20.15
CA LEU A 396 24.99 2.02 21.00
C LEU A 396 24.18 1.15 21.99
N ARG A 397 22.96 1.56 22.38
CA ARG A 397 22.11 0.81 23.32
C ARG A 397 21.37 -0.34 22.64
N GLU A 398 20.94 -0.14 21.40
CA GLU A 398 20.26 -1.15 20.59
C GLU A 398 20.86 -1.19 19.16
N PRO A 399 22.07 -1.78 19.00
CA PRO A 399 22.80 -1.81 17.74
C PRO A 399 21.98 -2.31 16.56
N PHE A 400 21.81 -1.43 15.58
CA PHE A 400 21.12 -1.67 14.32
C PHE A 400 19.68 -2.18 14.48
N ALA A 401 18.95 -1.65 15.47
CA ALA A 401 17.54 -1.95 15.72
C ALA A 401 16.73 -2.05 14.40
N ASP A 402 16.05 -3.17 14.19
CA ASP A 402 15.19 -3.39 13.02
C ASP A 402 13.84 -2.73 13.30
N PRO A 403 13.39 -1.74 12.51
CA PRO A 403 12.18 -0.96 12.80
C PRO A 403 10.88 -1.70 12.40
N ARG A 404 10.97 -3.01 12.14
CA ARG A 404 9.86 -3.92 11.81
C ARG A 404 9.45 -4.73 13.04
N ARG A 405 8.25 -5.32 13.03
CA ARG A 405 7.80 -6.17 14.14
C ARG A 405 8.58 -7.50 14.15
N PRO A 406 9.01 -8.01 15.32
CA PRO A 406 9.65 -9.31 15.42
C PRO A 406 8.66 -10.46 15.19
N PHE A 407 9.12 -11.56 14.59
CA PHE A 407 8.31 -12.75 14.33
C PHE A 407 8.26 -13.68 15.56
N GLU A 408 7.36 -13.37 16.48
CA GLU A 408 7.07 -14.13 17.70
C GLU A 408 6.45 -15.52 17.42
N ASN A 409 6.95 -16.58 18.07
CA ASN A 409 6.40 -17.93 17.95
C ASN A 409 5.18 -18.15 18.84
N VAL A 410 4.10 -18.74 18.31
CA VAL A 410 2.96 -19.17 19.13
C VAL A 410 3.23 -20.54 19.73
N ALA A 411 3.36 -20.57 21.06
CA ALA A 411 3.20 -21.79 21.85
C ALA A 411 1.70 -22.16 21.88
N PHE A 412 1.27 -23.02 20.96
CA PHE A 412 -0.09 -23.57 20.97
C PHE A 412 -0.31 -24.44 22.21
N ASN A 413 -1.50 -24.38 22.79
CA ASN A 413 -1.84 -25.22 23.94
C ASN A 413 -2.04 -26.67 23.49
N ALA A 414 -1.09 -27.55 23.82
CA ALA A 414 -1.08 -28.97 23.42
C ALA A 414 -2.31 -29.79 23.88
N ARG A 415 -3.13 -29.25 24.81
CA ARG A 415 -4.40 -29.84 25.22
C ARG A 415 -5.57 -29.55 24.27
N LEU A 416 -5.48 -28.51 23.44
CA LEU A 416 -6.53 -28.13 22.50
C LEU A 416 -6.26 -28.77 21.13
N LYS A 417 -6.94 -29.87 20.84
CA LYS A 417 -6.77 -30.65 19.61
C LYS A 417 -8.02 -30.63 18.71
N THR A 418 -9.23 -30.48 19.26
CA THR A 418 -10.48 -30.44 18.48
C THR A 418 -11.38 -29.24 18.83
N LEU A 419 -12.51 -29.11 18.10
CA LEU A 419 -13.57 -28.14 18.41
C LEU A 419 -14.42 -28.55 19.64
N GLU A 420 -14.21 -29.74 20.20
CA GLU A 420 -14.86 -30.17 21.45
C GLU A 420 -14.13 -29.63 22.70
N ASP A 421 -12.80 -29.52 22.64
CA ASP A 421 -11.95 -28.98 23.72
C ASP A 421 -12.17 -27.48 23.97
N LEU A 422 -12.87 -26.78 23.06
CA LEU A 422 -13.09 -25.34 23.11
C LEU A 422 -14.39 -24.99 23.85
N GLU A 423 -14.24 -24.22 24.92
CA GLU A 423 -15.33 -23.63 25.69
C GLU A 423 -15.43 -22.11 25.48
N MET A 424 -16.65 -21.56 25.57
CA MET A 424 -16.85 -20.11 25.53
C MET A 424 -16.20 -19.43 26.73
N GLY A 425 -15.58 -18.28 26.53
CA GLY A 425 -14.87 -17.56 27.59
C GLY A 425 -13.43 -18.03 27.81
N MET A 426 -12.99 -19.12 27.20
CA MET A 426 -11.59 -19.56 27.24
C MET A 426 -10.68 -18.51 26.58
N ASP A 427 -9.65 -18.06 27.30
CA ASP A 427 -8.58 -17.21 26.77
C ASP A 427 -7.48 -18.07 26.13
N ILE A 428 -7.16 -17.79 24.87
CA ILE A 428 -6.22 -18.56 24.04
C ILE A 428 -5.26 -17.58 23.36
N SER A 429 -4.02 -18.00 23.11
CA SER A 429 -3.08 -17.26 22.26
C SER A 429 -3.03 -17.91 20.88
N GLY A 430 -3.14 -17.11 19.82
CA GLY A 430 -3.15 -17.58 18.44
C GLY A 430 -2.42 -16.63 17.50
N ARG A 431 -2.20 -17.08 16.26
CA ARG A 431 -1.52 -16.31 15.21
C ARG A 431 -2.50 -15.81 14.17
N VAL A 432 -2.42 -14.53 13.81
CA VAL A 432 -3.15 -13.99 12.66
C VAL A 432 -2.61 -14.61 11.37
N THR A 433 -3.38 -15.50 10.73
CA THR A 433 -2.99 -16.12 9.45
C THR A 433 -3.22 -15.16 8.28
N ARG A 434 -4.30 -14.37 8.34
CA ARG A 434 -4.79 -13.53 7.24
C ARG A 434 -5.74 -12.44 7.74
N ILE A 435 -5.72 -11.27 7.09
CA ILE A 435 -6.61 -10.13 7.38
C ILE A 435 -7.64 -9.98 6.22
N ALA A 436 -8.81 -9.41 6.52
CA ALA A 436 -9.83 -8.99 5.58
C ALA A 436 -10.60 -7.77 6.14
N ASP A 437 -11.34 -7.03 5.31
CA ASP A 437 -12.00 -5.78 5.71
C ASP A 437 -12.95 -5.92 6.92
N PHE A 438 -13.55 -7.11 7.10
CA PHE A 438 -14.47 -7.43 8.19
C PHE A 438 -13.80 -8.04 9.44
N GLY A 439 -12.49 -8.31 9.42
CA GLY A 439 -11.78 -8.91 10.56
C GLY A 439 -10.54 -9.73 10.18
N ALA A 440 -9.99 -10.45 11.16
CA ALA A 440 -8.79 -11.29 11.00
C ALA A 440 -9.10 -12.76 11.27
N PHE A 441 -8.41 -13.63 10.55
CA PHE A 441 -8.42 -15.08 10.76
C PHE A 441 -7.23 -15.44 11.64
N VAL A 442 -7.48 -16.23 12.68
CA VAL A 442 -6.52 -16.56 13.73
C VAL A 442 -6.43 -18.08 13.88
N ASP A 443 -5.26 -18.65 13.65
CA ASP A 443 -4.92 -20.03 14.00
C ASP A 443 -4.67 -20.11 15.51
N ILE A 444 -5.37 -21.01 16.18
CA ILE A 444 -5.28 -21.25 17.63
C ILE A 444 -4.85 -22.68 17.98
N GLY A 445 -4.45 -23.49 16.98
CA GLY A 445 -4.17 -24.93 17.14
C GLY A 445 -5.23 -25.84 16.47
N VAL A 446 -6.47 -25.36 16.37
CA VAL A 446 -7.65 -26.13 15.93
C VAL A 446 -8.14 -25.65 14.56
N ALA A 447 -8.33 -26.57 13.61
CA ALA A 447 -8.84 -26.27 12.27
C ALA A 447 -10.35 -25.96 12.29
N PRO A 448 -10.86 -25.07 11.41
CA PRO A 448 -10.16 -24.30 10.38
C PRO A 448 -9.67 -22.92 10.85
N GLY A 449 -9.39 -22.75 12.16
CA GLY A 449 -9.08 -21.46 12.77
C GLY A 449 -10.34 -20.65 13.14
N GLY A 450 -10.13 -19.52 13.82
CA GLY A 450 -11.21 -18.64 14.30
C GLY A 450 -11.27 -17.27 13.61
N LEU A 451 -12.47 -16.72 13.49
CA LEU A 451 -12.70 -15.37 12.98
C LEU A 451 -12.81 -14.36 14.12
N LEU A 452 -11.87 -13.42 14.16
CA LEU A 452 -11.92 -12.21 14.98
C LEU A 452 -12.55 -11.08 14.14
N HIS A 453 -13.83 -10.80 14.34
CA HIS A 453 -14.54 -9.73 13.61
C HIS A 453 -14.04 -8.33 14.00
N VAL A 454 -14.08 -7.36 13.09
CA VAL A 454 -13.56 -5.99 13.32
C VAL A 454 -14.16 -5.31 14.55
N SER A 455 -15.46 -5.48 14.82
CA SER A 455 -16.14 -4.95 16.03
C SER A 455 -15.82 -5.71 17.34
N GLN A 456 -14.95 -6.71 17.27
CA GLN A 456 -14.43 -7.51 18.39
C GLN A 456 -12.92 -7.32 18.59
N MET A 457 -12.24 -6.53 17.75
CA MET A 457 -10.81 -6.21 17.88
C MET A 457 -10.52 -5.12 18.91
N SER A 458 -11.47 -4.21 19.12
CA SER A 458 -11.32 -3.06 20.03
C SER A 458 -12.66 -2.67 20.65
N GLU A 459 -12.59 -1.87 21.71
CA GLU A 459 -13.75 -1.18 22.31
C GLU A 459 -14.10 0.13 21.57
N ARG A 460 -13.15 0.68 20.79
CA ARG A 460 -13.35 1.85 19.93
C ARG A 460 -13.76 1.42 18.52
N TYR A 461 -14.37 2.33 17.75
CA TYR A 461 -14.66 2.06 16.34
C TYR A 461 -13.36 1.87 15.54
N VAL A 462 -13.31 0.81 14.73
CA VAL A 462 -12.17 0.43 13.89
C VAL A 462 -12.66 0.45 12.44
N GLY A 463 -12.10 1.35 11.62
CA GLY A 463 -12.40 1.42 10.19
C GLY A 463 -11.56 0.46 9.34
N ASP A 464 -10.45 -0.03 9.88
CA ASP A 464 -9.43 -0.82 9.17
C ASP A 464 -8.73 -1.77 10.17
N PRO A 465 -8.98 -3.09 10.09
CA PRO A 465 -8.35 -4.10 10.95
C PRO A 465 -6.82 -4.08 10.98
N SER A 466 -6.20 -3.72 9.85
CA SER A 466 -4.73 -3.76 9.62
C SER A 466 -3.96 -2.81 10.56
N ARG A 467 -4.65 -1.83 11.15
CA ARG A 467 -4.08 -0.88 12.12
C ARG A 467 -3.93 -1.45 13.52
N ILE A 468 -4.62 -2.57 13.82
CA ILE A 468 -4.60 -3.22 15.14
C ILE A 468 -3.76 -4.50 15.07
N VAL A 469 -3.95 -5.29 14.01
CA VAL A 469 -3.28 -6.58 13.83
C VAL A 469 -2.52 -6.63 12.50
N SER A 470 -1.34 -7.24 12.52
CA SER A 470 -0.54 -7.59 11.33
C SER A 470 -0.62 -9.09 11.03
N VAL A 471 -0.34 -9.52 9.80
CA VAL A 471 -0.23 -10.95 9.49
C VAL A 471 1.00 -11.53 10.21
N GLY A 472 0.88 -12.76 10.72
CA GLY A 472 1.91 -13.39 11.54
C GLY A 472 1.94 -12.95 13.01
N GLN A 473 1.26 -11.86 13.36
CA GLN A 473 1.21 -11.36 14.74
C GLN A 473 0.55 -12.36 15.68
N VAL A 474 1.12 -12.49 16.89
CA VAL A 474 0.53 -13.22 18.01
C VAL A 474 -0.51 -12.35 18.71
N VAL A 475 -1.70 -12.88 18.90
CA VAL A 475 -2.81 -12.20 19.57
C VAL A 475 -3.41 -13.09 20.65
N ARG A 476 -3.68 -12.49 21.82
CA ARG A 476 -4.49 -13.14 22.86
C ARG A 476 -5.96 -12.84 22.58
N VAL A 477 -6.76 -13.90 22.47
CA VAL A 477 -8.15 -13.88 22.05
C VAL A 477 -9.00 -14.75 22.96
N ARG A 478 -10.25 -14.37 23.15
CA ARG A 478 -11.25 -15.13 23.92
C ARG A 478 -12.25 -15.80 22.97
N VAL A 479 -12.62 -17.04 23.26
CA VAL A 479 -13.66 -17.77 22.51
C VAL A 479 -15.03 -17.14 22.77
N LEU A 480 -15.64 -16.55 21.73
CA LEU A 480 -16.96 -15.92 21.79
C LEU A 480 -18.09 -16.90 21.48
N GLU A 481 -17.92 -17.75 20.47
CA GLU A 481 -18.90 -18.76 20.04
C GLU A 481 -18.17 -19.93 19.35
N VAL A 482 -18.64 -21.17 19.58
CA VAL A 482 -18.20 -22.38 18.87
C VAL A 482 -19.42 -23.03 18.20
N ASP A 483 -19.53 -22.90 16.88
CA ASP A 483 -20.54 -23.62 16.09
C ASP A 483 -19.95 -24.96 15.63
N ARG A 484 -20.18 -26.00 16.44
CA ARG A 484 -19.76 -27.38 16.18
C ARG A 484 -20.46 -28.01 14.95
N LYS A 485 -21.55 -27.44 14.43
CA LYS A 485 -22.24 -27.95 13.22
C LYS A 485 -21.68 -27.33 11.94
N ALA A 486 -21.33 -26.05 11.98
CA ALA A 486 -20.76 -25.34 10.83
C ALA A 486 -19.22 -25.37 10.77
N GLY A 487 -18.56 -25.90 11.82
CA GLY A 487 -17.10 -25.90 11.94
C GLY A 487 -16.52 -24.50 12.13
N ARG A 488 -17.22 -23.62 12.87
CA ARG A 488 -16.88 -22.20 12.98
C ARG A 488 -16.56 -21.79 14.41
N LEU A 489 -15.51 -21.00 14.54
CA LEU A 489 -15.07 -20.40 15.80
C LEU A 489 -15.11 -18.87 15.67
N SER A 490 -15.81 -18.19 16.58
CA SER A 490 -15.83 -16.73 16.67
C SER A 490 -14.97 -16.28 17.85
N LEU A 491 -14.15 -15.26 17.64
CA LEU A 491 -13.16 -14.76 18.60
C LEU A 491 -13.39 -13.29 18.96
N THR A 492 -12.90 -12.88 20.13
CA THR A 492 -12.87 -11.47 20.56
C THR A 492 -11.58 -11.11 21.30
N MET A 493 -11.12 -9.87 21.15
CA MET A 493 -10.05 -9.26 21.95
C MET A 493 -10.60 -8.28 23.01
N ARG A 494 -11.92 -8.05 23.04
CA ARG A 494 -12.55 -7.11 23.98
C ARG A 494 -12.60 -7.68 25.39
N ARG A 495 -12.43 -6.79 26.38
CA ARG A 495 -12.59 -7.13 27.80
C ARG A 495 -14.07 -7.08 28.19
N GLY A 496 -14.49 -7.99 29.06
CA GLY A 496 -15.87 -8.11 29.54
C GLY A 496 -16.39 -9.55 29.60
N ASP A 497 -17.64 -9.68 30.03
CA ASP A 497 -18.33 -10.94 30.23
C ASP A 497 -19.07 -11.36 28.95
N ILE A 498 -18.93 -12.62 28.55
CA ILE A 498 -19.61 -13.16 27.37
C ILE A 498 -20.97 -13.71 27.78
N ARG A 499 -22.05 -13.00 27.41
CA ARG A 499 -23.43 -13.44 27.66
C ARG A 499 -24.03 -14.04 26.40
N LYS A 500 -24.66 -15.23 26.52
CA LYS A 500 -25.47 -15.85 25.46
C LYS A 500 -26.75 -15.05 25.25
N VAL A 501 -27.02 -14.65 24.01
CA VAL A 501 -28.25 -13.99 23.58
C VAL A 501 -29.19 -15.06 23.02
N GLN A 502 -30.27 -15.36 23.75
CA GLN A 502 -31.35 -16.17 23.21
C GLN A 502 -32.05 -15.41 22.06
N ARG A 503 -32.30 -16.10 20.94
CA ARG A 503 -33.09 -15.53 19.84
C ARG A 503 -34.56 -15.48 20.24
N THR A 504 -35.20 -14.34 20.04
CA THR A 504 -36.65 -14.22 20.26
C THR A 504 -37.43 -14.85 19.11
N LEU A 505 -38.69 -15.20 19.34
CA LEU A 505 -39.62 -15.62 18.28
C LEU A 505 -39.76 -14.57 17.17
N GLY A 506 -39.66 -13.28 17.50
CA GLY A 506 -39.64 -12.20 16.51
C GLY A 506 -38.42 -12.25 15.57
N ASP A 507 -37.23 -12.55 16.11
CA ASP A 507 -35.99 -12.67 15.32
C ASP A 507 -36.03 -13.82 14.31
N MET A 508 -36.80 -14.87 14.61
CA MET A 508 -37.02 -16.00 13.69
C MET A 508 -37.94 -15.62 12.53
N ALA A 509 -38.98 -14.82 12.76
CA ALA A 509 -39.90 -14.37 11.72
C ALA A 509 -39.29 -13.30 10.78
N ASP A 510 -38.42 -12.44 11.33
CA ASP A 510 -37.88 -11.25 10.66
C ASP A 510 -36.57 -11.53 9.89
N GLY A 511 -36.10 -12.78 9.85
CA GLY A 511 -34.92 -13.25 9.11
C GLY A 511 -33.54 -12.72 9.58
N LYS A 512 -33.52 -11.85 10.60
CA LYS A 512 -32.34 -11.09 11.02
C LYS A 512 -31.38 -11.95 11.84
N ARG A 513 -30.24 -12.31 11.22
CA ARG A 513 -29.12 -13.00 11.88
C ARG A 513 -28.43 -12.11 12.93
N ARG A 514 -28.96 -12.09 14.16
CA ARG A 514 -28.21 -11.58 15.33
C ARG A 514 -27.08 -12.53 15.74
N PRO A 515 -25.97 -12.01 16.29
CA PRO A 515 -24.98 -12.85 16.98
C PRO A 515 -25.61 -13.54 18.20
N SER A 516 -25.18 -14.77 18.49
CA SER A 516 -25.69 -15.58 19.60
C SER A 516 -25.01 -15.30 20.94
N ALA A 517 -23.90 -14.55 20.94
CA ALA A 517 -23.11 -14.18 22.10
C ALA A 517 -22.60 -12.74 21.96
N VAL A 518 -22.57 -12.00 23.07
CA VAL A 518 -22.15 -10.60 23.12
C VAL A 518 -21.26 -10.36 24.34
N VAL A 519 -20.19 -9.58 24.16
CA VAL A 519 -19.33 -9.10 25.25
C VAL A 519 -20.00 -7.90 25.92
N VAL A 520 -20.25 -8.00 27.22
CA VAL A 520 -20.86 -6.98 28.07
C VAL A 520 -19.79 -6.44 29.04
N PRO A 521 -19.74 -5.12 29.32
CA PRO A 521 -18.81 -4.59 30.33
C PRO A 521 -19.03 -5.23 31.71
N HIS A 522 -17.93 -5.44 32.43
CA HIS A 522 -17.94 -5.91 33.81
C HIS A 522 -18.74 -4.93 34.70
N GLY A 523 -19.56 -5.44 35.61
CA GLY A 523 -20.39 -4.62 36.51
C GLY A 523 -21.76 -4.18 35.97
N ALA A 524 -22.20 -4.67 34.80
CA ALA A 524 -23.57 -4.46 34.32
C ALA A 524 -24.58 -5.38 35.05
N GLU A 525 -25.12 -4.91 36.18
CA GLU A 525 -26.12 -5.63 37.01
C GLU A 525 -27.48 -5.85 36.34
N GLU A 526 -28.30 -6.70 36.95
CA GLU A 526 -29.60 -7.16 36.42
C GLU A 526 -30.76 -6.21 36.72
N THR A 527 -30.93 -5.14 35.92
CA THR A 527 -32.26 -4.53 35.79
C THR A 527 -33.13 -5.40 34.88
N GLY A 528 -34.14 -6.07 35.45
CA GLY A 528 -35.03 -7.05 34.80
C GLY A 528 -35.98 -6.51 33.74
N SER A 529 -35.45 -5.85 32.72
CA SER A 529 -36.16 -5.34 31.53
C SER A 529 -35.36 -5.65 30.27
N GLU A 530 -36.03 -5.97 29.16
CA GLU A 530 -35.39 -6.31 27.88
C GLU A 530 -34.22 -5.39 27.53
N VAL A 531 -33.05 -5.95 27.21
CA VAL A 531 -31.93 -5.16 26.66
C VAL A 531 -32.26 -4.75 25.23
N ARG A 532 -33.09 -3.71 25.11
CA ARG A 532 -33.41 -3.02 23.85
C ARG A 532 -32.19 -2.26 23.36
N LEU A 533 -31.28 -3.00 22.75
CA LEU A 533 -30.22 -2.47 21.90
C LEU A 533 -30.83 -1.45 20.94
N ARG A 534 -30.50 -0.17 21.11
CA ARG A 534 -30.84 0.87 20.14
C ARG A 534 -30.11 0.54 18.84
N ALA A 535 -30.83 -0.05 17.89
CA ALA A 535 -30.33 -0.20 16.54
C ALA A 535 -29.94 1.18 15.99
N ALA A 536 -28.75 1.28 15.38
CA ALA A 536 -28.25 2.51 14.78
C ALA A 536 -29.01 2.82 13.47
N ALA A 537 -30.27 3.23 13.60
CA ALA A 537 -31.09 3.72 12.50
C ALA A 537 -30.48 5.03 11.99
N LYS A 538 -29.97 5.04 10.75
CA LYS A 538 -29.59 6.26 10.07
C LYS A 538 -30.82 7.16 9.93
N PRO A 539 -30.78 8.44 10.34
CA PRO A 539 -31.89 9.36 10.06
C PRO A 539 -31.88 9.72 8.57
N SER A 540 -32.78 9.12 7.79
CA SER A 540 -33.09 9.61 6.44
C SER A 540 -33.88 10.91 6.56
N ALA A 541 -33.34 12.03 6.05
CA ALA A 541 -34.09 13.29 6.00
C ALA A 541 -35.33 13.13 5.10
N GLY A 542 -36.54 13.30 5.66
CA GLY A 542 -37.74 12.75 5.01
C GLY A 542 -39.11 13.16 5.53
N GLY A 543 -39.31 14.44 5.90
CA GLY A 543 -40.60 15.11 5.73
C GLY A 543 -41.70 15.03 6.80
N ARG A 544 -42.29 16.22 7.05
CA ARG A 544 -43.67 16.53 7.51
C ARG A 544 -44.10 16.21 8.96
N GLY A 545 -44.87 17.17 9.51
CA GLY A 545 -46.16 16.84 10.12
C GLY A 545 -46.35 17.05 11.62
N GLY A 546 -46.28 18.30 12.11
CA GLY A 546 -46.56 18.60 13.52
C GLY A 546 -48.07 18.59 13.88
N ARG A 547 -48.47 17.72 14.81
CA ARG A 547 -49.65 17.82 15.70
C ARG A 547 -49.37 17.01 16.99
N GLY A 548 -49.66 17.47 18.21
CA GLY A 548 -50.05 18.82 18.62
C GLY A 548 -50.55 18.90 20.09
N GLY A 549 -50.16 19.97 20.80
CA GLY A 549 -50.70 20.38 22.12
C GLY A 549 -50.14 19.65 23.36
N PRO A 550 -50.51 20.08 24.59
CA PRO A 550 -51.36 21.24 24.94
C PRO A 550 -50.75 22.22 25.98
N GLY A 551 -51.39 23.39 26.14
CA GLY A 551 -51.39 24.15 27.41
C GLY A 551 -50.43 25.35 27.53
N GLY A 552 -51.00 26.51 27.89
CA GLY A 552 -50.26 27.74 28.22
C GLY A 552 -50.68 28.94 27.35
N GLY A 553 -51.51 29.84 27.88
CA GLY A 553 -52.02 30.98 27.11
C GLY A 553 -52.19 32.27 27.93
N ARG A 554 -52.16 33.41 27.24
CA ARG A 554 -52.59 34.75 27.70
C ARG A 554 -52.62 35.73 26.52
N GLY A 555 -53.61 36.62 26.49
CA GLY A 555 -53.60 37.86 25.68
C GLY A 555 -54.06 37.75 24.21
N GLY A 556 -55.10 38.53 23.88
CA GLY A 556 -55.36 39.10 22.54
C GLY A 556 -55.51 40.63 22.70
N PRO A 557 -56.24 41.37 21.84
CA PRO A 557 -56.91 40.96 20.58
C PRO A 557 -56.63 41.93 19.38
N GLY A 558 -57.19 41.67 18.18
CA GLY A 558 -57.33 42.74 17.16
C GLY A 558 -57.55 42.36 15.68
N GLY A 559 -58.81 42.30 15.23
CA GLY A 559 -59.24 42.43 13.81
C GLY A 559 -58.91 41.29 12.82
N GLY A 560 -59.63 41.13 11.70
CA GLY A 560 -60.95 41.69 11.35
C GLY A 560 -61.33 41.62 9.86
N ARG A 561 -62.38 40.85 9.50
CA ARG A 561 -63.06 40.73 8.17
C ARG A 561 -62.21 40.07 7.04
N GLY A 562 -62.78 39.36 6.05
CA GLY A 562 -64.15 38.87 5.86
C GLY A 562 -64.48 38.57 4.37
N GLY A 563 -65.55 37.82 4.07
CA GLY A 563 -66.15 37.72 2.71
C GLY A 563 -66.05 36.33 2.01
N PRO A 564 -67.09 35.82 1.30
CA PRO A 564 -67.10 34.42 0.82
C PRO A 564 -67.55 34.16 -0.65
N GLY A 565 -67.38 32.90 -1.07
CA GLY A 565 -67.95 32.23 -2.26
C GLY A 565 -67.13 30.96 -2.58
N GLY A 566 -67.64 29.78 -2.94
CA GLY A 566 -68.97 29.35 -3.41
C GLY A 566 -68.81 28.67 -4.79
N GLY A 567 -69.39 27.50 -5.13
CA GLY A 567 -70.17 26.51 -4.37
C GLY A 567 -70.79 25.46 -5.32
N ARG A 568 -71.30 24.33 -4.79
CA ARG A 568 -71.93 23.17 -5.52
C ARG A 568 -70.94 22.35 -6.39
N GLY A 569 -71.15 21.05 -6.67
CA GLY A 569 -72.05 20.06 -6.05
C GLY A 569 -72.98 19.31 -7.02
N GLY A 570 -72.89 17.96 -7.07
CA GLY A 570 -73.94 17.08 -7.61
C GLY A 570 -73.47 16.01 -8.64
N PRO A 571 -74.15 14.85 -8.80
CA PRO A 571 -73.54 13.66 -9.41
C PRO A 571 -74.35 12.88 -10.49
N GLY A 572 -73.65 12.07 -11.30
CA GLY A 572 -74.21 10.96 -12.12
C GLY A 572 -74.82 11.35 -13.48
N GLY A 573 -74.96 10.44 -14.47
CA GLY A 573 -74.43 9.06 -14.57
C GLY A 573 -75.11 8.20 -15.67
N ARG A 574 -74.46 7.07 -16.01
CA ARG A 574 -74.91 5.90 -16.84
C ARG A 574 -74.91 5.99 -18.39
N GLY A 575 -74.34 4.93 -19.00
CA GLY A 575 -74.73 4.31 -20.28
C GLY A 575 -73.87 4.64 -21.50
N ASP A 576 -73.67 3.76 -22.49
CA ASP A 576 -73.79 2.28 -22.55
C ASP A 576 -73.05 1.77 -23.82
N ARG A 577 -72.61 0.50 -23.86
CA ARG A 577 -72.09 -0.25 -25.05
C ARG A 577 -70.69 0.17 -25.58
N SER A 578 -69.87 -0.71 -26.16
CA SER A 578 -69.93 -2.19 -26.28
C SER A 578 -68.53 -2.80 -26.40
N ASP A 579 -68.41 -4.06 -25.94
CA ASP A 579 -67.40 -5.09 -26.22
C ASP A 579 -66.09 -4.74 -26.97
N PHE A 580 -64.95 -5.08 -26.35
CA PHE A 580 -64.23 -6.29 -26.78
C PHE A 580 -63.35 -6.90 -25.67
N ARG A 581 -63.58 -8.18 -25.36
CA ARG A 581 -62.68 -9.18 -24.71
C ARG A 581 -61.76 -8.73 -23.54
N ARG A 582 -62.20 -9.10 -22.32
CA ARG A 582 -61.62 -10.14 -21.43
C ARG A 582 -60.08 -10.29 -21.35
N ARG A 583 -59.46 -10.52 -20.18
CA ARG A 583 -59.94 -10.66 -18.78
C ARG A 583 -58.73 -10.69 -17.80
N ASP A 584 -58.95 -10.29 -16.53
CA ASP A 584 -58.23 -10.49 -15.25
C ASP A 584 -56.83 -11.19 -15.26
N GLY A 585 -55.85 -10.80 -14.42
CA GLY A 585 -55.86 -9.85 -13.29
C GLY A 585 -54.63 -10.05 -12.38
N ASP A 586 -54.63 -9.37 -11.22
CA ASP A 586 -53.62 -9.38 -10.15
C ASP A 586 -52.16 -8.95 -10.47
N GLY A 587 -51.60 -8.14 -9.58
CA GLY A 587 -50.16 -7.94 -9.42
C GLY A 587 -49.69 -8.59 -8.12
N PRO A 588 -48.36 -8.77 -7.92
CA PRO A 588 -47.79 -8.03 -6.78
C PRO A 588 -46.31 -7.61 -6.92
N ARG A 589 -46.00 -6.50 -6.23
CA ARG A 589 -44.79 -6.21 -5.40
C ARG A 589 -43.40 -6.49 -6.00
N GLY A 590 -42.53 -5.47 -5.90
CA GLY A 590 -41.16 -5.50 -6.42
C GLY A 590 -40.26 -6.60 -5.83
N ARG A 591 -39.27 -7.03 -6.62
CA ARG A 591 -38.21 -7.98 -6.24
C ARG A 591 -36.88 -7.24 -6.02
N GLY A 592 -35.96 -7.91 -5.33
CA GLY A 592 -34.61 -7.42 -5.05
C GLY A 592 -33.65 -7.48 -6.26
N PRO A 593 -32.33 -7.38 -6.03
CA PRO A 593 -31.34 -7.34 -7.11
C PRO A 593 -31.36 -8.61 -7.96
N VAL A 594 -31.21 -8.43 -9.28
CA VAL A 594 -31.12 -9.52 -10.25
C VAL A 594 -29.77 -10.22 -10.12
N VAL A 595 -29.79 -11.53 -9.91
CA VAL A 595 -28.63 -12.40 -10.13
C VAL A 595 -28.66 -12.82 -11.60
N VAL A 596 -27.58 -12.55 -12.33
CA VAL A 596 -27.40 -13.00 -13.72
C VAL A 596 -26.72 -14.36 -13.70
N GLU A 597 -27.36 -15.37 -14.29
CA GLU A 597 -26.79 -16.72 -14.41
C GLU A 597 -25.83 -16.82 -15.62
N SER A 598 -24.92 -17.78 -15.58
CA SER A 598 -23.62 -17.70 -16.27
C SER A 598 -23.59 -18.06 -17.76
N ASP A 599 -24.72 -18.03 -18.47
CA ASP A 599 -24.81 -18.46 -19.88
C ASP A 599 -24.86 -17.31 -20.90
N ASP A 600 -25.43 -16.14 -20.56
CA ASP A 600 -25.57 -14.99 -21.47
C ASP A 600 -24.23 -14.42 -21.97
N ILE A 601 -23.15 -14.64 -21.22
CA ILE A 601 -21.78 -14.20 -21.55
C ILE A 601 -21.30 -14.79 -22.88
N LYS A 602 -21.79 -15.98 -23.27
CA LYS A 602 -21.34 -16.72 -24.45
C LYS A 602 -21.81 -16.10 -25.78
N GLU A 603 -22.89 -15.34 -25.80
CA GLU A 603 -23.34 -14.63 -27.01
C GLU A 603 -22.53 -13.35 -27.25
N VAL A 604 -22.17 -12.63 -26.19
CA VAL A 604 -21.36 -11.40 -26.25
C VAL A 604 -19.92 -11.69 -26.71
N GLU A 605 -19.32 -12.80 -26.26
CA GLU A 605 -18.04 -13.29 -26.81
C GLU A 605 -18.12 -13.70 -28.30
N LYS A 606 -19.32 -14.05 -28.79
CA LYS A 606 -19.54 -14.44 -30.19
C LYS A 606 -19.64 -13.22 -31.11
N GLN A 607 -20.42 -12.22 -30.71
CA GLN A 607 -20.57 -10.96 -31.47
C GLN A 607 -19.25 -10.17 -31.53
N SER A 608 -18.52 -10.06 -30.41
CA SER A 608 -17.22 -9.38 -30.35
C SER A 608 -16.09 -10.06 -31.14
N ARG A 609 -16.27 -11.33 -31.54
CA ARG A 609 -15.37 -12.02 -32.50
C ARG A 609 -15.66 -11.67 -33.96
N GLY A 610 -16.90 -11.32 -34.32
CA GLY A 610 -17.25 -10.88 -35.69
C GLY A 610 -16.57 -9.56 -36.06
N LEU A 611 -16.66 -8.56 -35.18
CA LEU A 611 -16.09 -7.21 -35.36
C LEU A 611 -14.56 -7.21 -35.60
N LYS A 612 -13.84 -8.22 -35.10
CA LYS A 612 -12.39 -8.39 -35.35
C LYS A 612 -12.05 -8.91 -36.75
N GLY A 613 -13.04 -9.33 -37.54
CA GLY A 613 -12.90 -9.57 -38.98
C GLY A 613 -12.96 -8.27 -39.79
N GLU A 614 -13.96 -7.44 -39.52
CA GLU A 614 -14.27 -6.23 -40.30
C GLU A 614 -13.22 -5.11 -40.11
N LEU A 615 -12.54 -5.07 -38.95
CA LEU A 615 -11.38 -4.20 -38.75
C LEU A 615 -10.17 -4.55 -39.65
N LYS A 616 -10.14 -5.72 -40.30
CA LYS A 616 -9.05 -6.10 -41.24
C LYS A 616 -9.32 -5.67 -42.69
N SER A 617 -10.57 -5.52 -43.11
CA SER A 617 -10.89 -5.04 -44.47
C SER A 617 -10.62 -3.54 -44.64
N PHE A 618 -10.78 -2.73 -43.58
CA PHE A 618 -10.41 -1.30 -43.62
C PHE A 618 -8.91 -1.07 -43.80
N ALA A 619 -8.05 -1.89 -43.15
CA ALA A 619 -6.60 -1.82 -43.36
C ALA A 619 -6.18 -2.20 -44.80
N ALA A 620 -6.94 -3.07 -45.47
CA ALA A 620 -6.70 -3.41 -46.88
C ALA A 620 -7.09 -2.27 -47.84
N LEU A 621 -8.19 -1.55 -47.55
CA LEU A 621 -8.64 -0.40 -48.34
C LEU A 621 -7.64 0.77 -48.30
N ALA A 622 -7.03 1.04 -47.14
CA ALA A 622 -5.98 2.06 -47.02
C ALA A 622 -4.73 1.76 -47.89
N SER A 623 -4.49 0.48 -48.23
CA SER A 623 -3.37 0.06 -49.08
C SER A 623 -3.68 0.08 -50.59
N MET A 624 -4.90 0.47 -51.01
CA MET A 624 -5.32 0.50 -52.42
C MET A 624 -5.35 1.91 -53.04
N LEU A 625 -5.02 2.96 -52.27
CA LEU A 625 -5.29 4.37 -52.64
C LEU A 625 -4.03 5.25 -52.71
N GLY A 626 -2.85 4.66 -52.94
CA GLY A 626 -1.60 5.39 -53.19
C GLY A 626 -0.67 4.64 -54.13
N GLY A 627 -0.41 5.21 -55.32
CA GLY A 627 0.76 4.91 -56.15
C GLY A 627 1.95 5.80 -55.76
N GLU A 628 3.13 5.65 -56.37
CA GLU A 628 3.51 4.73 -57.46
C GLU A 628 5.04 4.44 -57.43
N ASP A 629 5.59 3.87 -58.50
CA ASP A 629 7.03 3.78 -58.84
C ASP A 629 7.99 2.78 -58.13
N ASP A 630 7.90 1.52 -58.62
CA ASP A 630 8.97 0.81 -59.39
C ASP A 630 9.93 -0.26 -58.74
N ALA A 631 10.38 -1.17 -59.62
CA ALA A 631 11.63 -1.96 -59.62
C ALA A 631 11.83 -3.24 -58.73
N LYS A 632 10.99 -4.26 -58.95
CA LYS A 632 11.37 -5.68 -59.24
C LYS A 632 12.40 -6.46 -58.38
N LYS A 633 11.91 -7.58 -57.78
CA LYS A 633 12.55 -8.92 -57.60
C LYS A 633 13.78 -9.06 -56.66
N GLY A 634 14.01 -10.19 -55.97
CA GLY A 634 13.18 -11.39 -55.75
C GLY A 634 13.99 -12.69 -55.53
N SER A 635 13.62 -13.51 -54.52
CA SER A 635 14.28 -14.77 -54.09
C SER A 635 15.72 -14.61 -53.54
N GLY A 636 16.34 -15.57 -52.83
CA GLY A 636 15.89 -16.89 -52.33
C GLY A 636 17.01 -17.59 -51.51
N LYS A 637 16.68 -18.53 -50.61
CA LYS A 637 17.67 -19.30 -49.81
C LYS A 637 18.54 -20.23 -50.66
N LYS A 638 19.82 -20.44 -50.27
CA LYS A 638 20.43 -21.80 -50.20
C LYS A 638 21.77 -21.86 -49.41
N ASP A 639 22.34 -23.07 -49.37
CA ASP A 639 23.21 -23.61 -48.31
C ASP A 639 24.75 -23.49 -48.57
N LYS A 640 25.53 -24.29 -47.82
CA LYS A 640 26.96 -24.09 -47.45
C LYS A 640 28.01 -24.75 -48.39
N THR A 641 29.26 -24.23 -48.29
CA THR A 641 30.58 -24.94 -48.35
C THR A 641 31.08 -25.57 -49.68
N PRO A 642 32.40 -25.84 -49.88
CA PRO A 642 33.64 -25.22 -49.31
C PRO A 642 34.86 -25.04 -50.29
N THR A 643 35.98 -24.45 -49.80
CA THR A 643 37.43 -24.63 -50.22
C THR A 643 37.92 -24.16 -51.62
N PRO A 644 39.25 -24.05 -51.92
CA PRO A 644 40.42 -23.59 -51.10
C PRO A 644 41.53 -22.73 -51.82
N ALA A 645 42.31 -21.94 -51.05
CA ALA A 645 43.74 -21.51 -51.25
C ALA A 645 44.17 -20.70 -52.53
N PRO A 646 45.39 -20.09 -52.63
CA PRO A 646 46.50 -19.90 -51.67
C PRO A 646 46.94 -18.39 -51.44
N GLU A 647 48.21 -18.16 -51.06
CA GLU A 647 48.90 -16.93 -50.58
C GLU A 647 49.52 -16.05 -51.72
N PRO A 648 50.37 -14.98 -51.53
CA PRO A 648 50.91 -14.32 -50.30
C PRO A 648 51.02 -12.74 -50.26
N THR A 649 51.53 -12.25 -49.11
CA THR A 649 52.06 -10.92 -48.63
C THR A 649 52.71 -9.89 -49.60
N PRO A 650 52.93 -8.57 -49.27
CA PRO A 650 53.45 -8.04 -47.96
C PRO A 650 53.07 -6.59 -47.45
N ALA A 651 53.57 -6.26 -46.24
CA ALA A 651 53.76 -4.94 -45.56
C ALA A 651 52.51 -4.05 -45.23
N VAL A 652 52.26 -3.44 -44.04
CA VAL A 652 53.06 -2.77 -42.96
C VAL A 652 53.49 -1.33 -43.34
N PRO A 653 53.38 -0.26 -42.48
CA PRO A 653 52.95 -0.12 -41.06
C PRO A 653 51.76 0.87 -40.81
N PRO A 654 51.30 1.09 -39.55
CA PRO A 654 50.31 2.12 -39.18
C PRO A 654 50.92 3.48 -38.77
N VAL A 655 50.08 4.51 -38.50
CA VAL A 655 50.51 5.83 -37.98
C VAL A 655 49.64 6.30 -36.80
N ALA A 656 50.31 6.70 -35.72
CA ALA A 656 49.85 7.51 -34.59
C ALA A 656 51.11 8.05 -33.85
N PRO A 657 50.95 8.76 -32.72
CA PRO A 657 50.77 10.22 -32.57
C PRO A 657 52.11 11.01 -32.55
N THR A 658 52.10 12.31 -32.20
CA THR A 658 53.33 13.13 -32.03
C THR A 658 53.32 14.00 -30.75
N THR A 659 54.50 14.11 -30.12
CA THR A 659 54.81 14.75 -28.82
C THR A 659 56.35 14.91 -28.68
N SER A 660 56.95 15.86 -27.94
CA SER A 660 56.48 17.11 -27.30
C SER A 660 57.67 17.87 -26.68
N GLU A 661 57.83 19.17 -26.97
CA GLU A 661 58.95 20.06 -26.59
C GLU A 661 58.40 21.50 -26.39
N GLU A 662 58.94 22.43 -25.59
CA GLU A 662 59.88 22.37 -24.44
C GLU A 662 59.72 23.67 -23.59
N THR A 663 60.44 23.83 -22.46
CA THR A 663 60.42 25.03 -21.56
C THR A 663 61.83 25.61 -21.37
N PRO A 664 62.06 26.92 -21.11
CA PRO A 664 61.79 27.58 -19.81
C PRO A 664 61.52 29.13 -19.80
N THR A 665 61.59 29.72 -18.60
CA THR A 665 61.37 31.12 -18.12
C THR A 665 62.62 32.06 -18.29
N PRO A 666 62.73 33.33 -17.78
CA PRO A 666 61.88 34.16 -16.88
C PRO A 666 61.72 35.69 -17.23
N ALA A 667 61.30 36.51 -16.23
CA ALA A 667 61.19 38.00 -16.16
C ALA A 667 59.98 38.66 -16.89
N ASP A 668 59.44 39.83 -16.49
CA ASP A 668 59.88 40.86 -15.52
C ASP A 668 58.68 41.61 -14.83
N ALA A 669 58.93 42.54 -13.88
CA ALA A 669 57.89 43.36 -13.17
C ALA A 669 58.48 44.65 -12.51
N PRO A 670 57.73 45.58 -11.85
CA PRO A 670 56.27 45.85 -11.81
C PRO A 670 55.98 47.15 -12.65
N PRO A 671 55.46 48.35 -12.21
CA PRO A 671 54.73 48.85 -11.00
C PRO A 671 53.19 48.99 -11.25
N ALA A 672 52.25 49.41 -10.37
CA ALA A 672 52.20 50.01 -9.02
C ALA A 672 52.16 51.56 -8.86
N ASP A 673 50.97 52.15 -8.59
CA ASP A 673 50.82 53.43 -7.85
C ASP A 673 49.40 53.61 -7.25
N ALA A 674 49.23 54.53 -6.28
CA ALA A 674 48.01 54.78 -5.47
C ALA A 674 47.88 56.31 -5.12
N PRO A 675 47.09 56.86 -4.14
CA PRO A 675 46.12 56.31 -3.17
C PRO A 675 44.78 57.11 -3.04
N ALA A 676 44.07 56.99 -1.89
CA ALA A 676 42.77 57.62 -1.55
C ALA A 676 42.90 59.03 -0.89
N PRO A 677 41.80 59.63 -0.34
CA PRO A 677 41.50 59.46 1.10
C PRO A 677 40.01 59.51 1.55
N ASP A 678 39.73 59.02 2.77
CA ASP A 678 38.90 59.53 3.90
C ASP A 678 37.59 60.37 3.68
N ALA A 679 36.55 60.44 4.55
CA ALA A 679 36.04 59.75 5.76
C ALA A 679 34.80 60.57 6.29
N PRO A 680 34.14 60.29 7.45
CA PRO A 680 33.39 59.09 7.85
C PRO A 680 31.88 59.42 8.21
N PRO A 681 31.19 59.05 9.34
CA PRO A 681 29.77 58.65 9.25
C PRO A 681 28.73 59.35 10.16
N ALA A 682 27.44 59.14 9.87
CA ALA A 682 26.26 59.27 10.75
C ALA A 682 25.04 58.62 10.04
N ASP A 683 24.00 58.09 10.66
CA ASP A 683 23.77 57.73 12.07
C ASP A 683 22.69 56.61 12.12
N ALA A 684 22.57 55.88 13.22
CA ALA A 684 21.49 54.90 13.42
C ALA A 684 20.96 54.89 14.86
N PRO A 685 19.63 54.94 15.01
CA PRO A 685 18.98 54.06 15.97
C PRO A 685 17.81 53.26 15.36
N ALA A 686 17.63 52.05 15.90
CA ALA A 686 16.53 51.11 15.64
C ALA A 686 15.31 51.44 16.57
N PRO A 687 14.21 50.64 16.68
CA PRO A 687 13.98 49.29 16.14
C PRO A 687 12.55 48.97 15.62
N ASP A 688 12.28 47.67 15.46
CA ASP A 688 10.98 46.99 15.51
C ASP A 688 9.93 47.22 14.40
N THR A 689 10.00 46.38 13.36
CA THR A 689 8.85 45.59 12.87
C THR A 689 9.36 44.30 12.22
N PRO A 690 8.91 43.09 12.61
CA PRO A 690 9.27 41.86 11.93
C PRO A 690 8.51 41.70 10.60
N PRO A 691 9.11 41.10 9.55
CA PRO A 691 8.39 40.77 8.32
C PRO A 691 7.31 39.71 8.59
N ALA A 692 6.09 39.97 8.13
CA ALA A 692 4.95 39.08 8.38
C ALA A 692 5.05 37.76 7.58
N GLU A 693 4.81 36.64 8.26
CA GLU A 693 4.72 35.32 7.64
C GLU A 693 3.55 35.25 6.62
N PRO A 694 3.71 34.52 5.50
CA PRO A 694 2.62 34.29 4.56
C PRO A 694 1.58 33.34 5.17
N LYS A 695 0.51 33.91 5.73
CA LYS A 695 -0.62 33.14 6.29
C LYS A 695 -1.23 32.18 5.24
N PRO A 696 -1.57 30.94 5.61
CA PRO A 696 -2.26 30.02 4.72
C PRO A 696 -3.68 30.53 4.40
N PHE A 697 -4.05 30.47 3.13
CA PHE A 697 -5.40 30.81 2.68
C PHE A 697 -6.40 29.71 3.08
N GLY A 698 -7.50 30.10 3.75
CA GLY A 698 -8.73 29.32 3.78
C GLY A 698 -9.20 28.84 5.15
N GLU A 699 -9.83 29.72 5.92
CA GLU A 699 -10.92 29.32 6.84
C GLU A 699 -11.84 30.52 7.14
N ASP A 700 -12.74 30.83 6.20
CA ASP A 700 -13.87 31.76 6.37
C ASP A 700 -15.02 31.34 5.45
N PHE A 701 -16.27 31.61 5.86
CA PHE A 701 -17.56 31.07 5.37
C PHE A 701 -17.91 29.63 5.81
N VAL A 702 -18.59 29.57 6.97
CA VAL A 702 -19.40 28.45 7.49
C VAL A 702 -20.71 28.32 6.71
#